data_AF-A0A553PG89-F1
#
_entry.id   AF-A0A553PG89-F1
#
_cell.length_a   1.000
_cell.length_b   1.000
_cell.length_c   1.000
_cell.angle_alpha   90.00
_cell.angle_beta   90.00
_cell.angle_gamma   90.00
#
_symmetry.space_group_name_H-M   'P 1'
#
loop_
_entity.id
_entity.type
_entity.pdbx_description
1 polymer ?
#
loop_
_entity_poly.entity_id
_entity_poly.type
_entity_poly.pdbx_seq_one_letter_code
_entity_poly.pdbx_strand_id
1 'polypeptide(L)'
;MGTEQTKKDEGDQIKKSWSIKLPLDWQCFNGAWAGPMKDSLDGMQQLMTGDPFFDQHTYDTMVGCFDPKLVDATNAQWAGFLEYAQAGGNEADGDPWPPCDAQGKWFENNCTTQEYGSIPIYEPCNYASNVAYYHTAIEICKRSDWAFSDADVQGMVRNFGILAQGSAFLHGSQTSVGGAADVRLNDLFTYIAYQAAVQNLSPANRSVVFHLGYQDRPLTALELTENIMDMYLNDPVASWGHHLNDLDFPPIRVGMCGFFATALQLTIEDEVMDQIVEFLVNSFNGFDEEMKEFCLKTFIPEMRQTIGHIELPEGEKQKFMGLFEGTIMKLIFSFVWQEQELFSGPTFLDPDFNEWGASFLPTFNDLANSLHNLTYFNPDHQHGIGIYPGETWCNPVIPHAKWHLETSIALADFAVMANEMSSEMIELFLILVLTGPGAWAGPMKDSLDGMQQLMTGDPFFDQHTYDTMVGCFDPKLVDATNAQWAGFLEYAQAGGNEADGDPWPACDDRKWFENNCTTQEYGSIPIYEPCNYASNVAYYHTAIEICKRSDWAFSDADVQGMVRNFGILAQGSAFLHGSQTSVGGAADVRLNDLFTYIAYQAAVQNLSPANRSVVFHLGYQDRPLTALELTDIIMEMYLNEPVATWGDRLYDLDFPPIRVGMCSFFATALQLTFEEDIMDQIVEVLVNSFAGFDEEMKEFCVDTFIPEMRQTIGHIELPEEEKQKFLGLFEGTALKLIFSFVWQEQVLFSGPTFLDPDFNEWGASFLPTFNDLANSLHNLTYFNPDHQHGIGIYPGETWCNPVIPHAKWHLETSIALADFAVMANEMYKIFEAYT
;
A
#
# COMPACT_ATOMS: atom_id res chain seq x y z
N MET A 1 -9.44 75.40 24.76
CA MET A 1 -9.89 76.45 23.83
C MET A 1 -8.74 76.76 22.89
N GLY A 2 -8.95 76.66 21.57
CA GLY A 2 -8.02 77.12 20.52
C GLY A 2 -7.07 76.03 19.99
N THR A 3 -7.36 75.43 18.83
CA THR A 3 -6.73 75.68 17.49
C THR A 3 -5.33 75.07 17.39
N GLU A 4 -5.08 73.96 16.70
CA GLU A 4 -5.18 73.72 15.24
C GLU A 4 -4.52 74.86 14.44
N GLN A 5 -3.23 74.71 14.09
CA GLN A 5 -2.65 74.86 12.73
C GLN A 5 -1.12 74.77 12.78
N THR A 6 -0.53 73.75 12.13
CA THR A 6 0.67 73.80 11.25
C THR A 6 1.22 72.39 11.06
N LYS A 7 1.05 71.85 9.85
CA LYS A 7 2.06 71.04 9.15
C LYS A 7 1.54 70.79 7.72
N LYS A 8 1.74 71.79 6.89
CA LYS A 8 1.69 71.72 5.44
C LYS A 8 3.09 72.18 5.04
N ASP A 9 4.04 71.24 4.99
CA ASP A 9 5.41 71.34 4.45
C ASP A 9 6.21 70.11 4.91
N GLU A 10 5.96 68.94 4.31
CA GLU A 10 6.85 67.75 4.45
C GLU A 10 6.52 66.66 3.41
N GLY A 11 6.07 67.05 2.21
CA GLY A 11 5.61 66.12 1.17
C GLY A 11 6.52 65.97 -0.06
N ASP A 12 7.71 66.57 -0.08
CA ASP A 12 8.53 66.72 -1.31
C ASP A 12 9.99 66.26 -1.17
N GLN A 13 10.33 65.37 -0.23
CA GLN A 13 11.73 64.93 -0.01
C GLN A 13 12.02 63.43 -0.10
N ILE A 14 11.22 62.64 -0.82
CA ILE A 14 11.62 61.27 -1.19
C ILE A 14 11.58 61.11 -2.72
N LYS A 15 12.51 61.80 -3.38
CA LYS A 15 13.04 61.43 -4.70
C LYS A 15 14.56 61.45 -4.62
N LYS A 16 15.15 60.50 -3.89
CA LYS A 16 16.58 60.19 -4.02
C LYS A 16 16.74 59.34 -5.27
N SER A 17 17.12 59.96 -6.37
CA SER A 17 17.67 59.25 -7.52
C SER A 17 18.96 58.55 -7.09
N TRP A 18 18.97 57.23 -7.05
CA TRP A 18 20.18 56.44 -6.90
C TRP A 18 20.91 56.41 -8.24
N SER A 19 21.71 57.44 -8.54
CA SER A 19 22.63 57.39 -9.67
C SER A 19 23.93 56.74 -9.21
N ILE A 20 24.04 55.42 -9.35
CA ILE A 20 25.31 54.72 -9.22
C ILE A 20 26.16 55.12 -10.44
N LYS A 21 27.21 55.92 -10.22
CA LYS A 21 28.22 56.18 -11.24
C LYS A 21 29.20 55.01 -11.25
N LEU A 22 29.01 54.08 -12.18
CA LEU A 22 29.98 53.03 -12.45
C LEU A 22 31.19 53.62 -13.22
N PRO A 23 32.43 53.18 -12.92
CA PRO A 23 33.62 53.63 -13.62
C PRO A 23 33.67 53.02 -15.04
N LEU A 24 33.58 53.89 -16.04
CA LEU A 24 33.84 53.60 -17.45
C LEU A 24 35.33 53.28 -17.67
N ASP A 25 35.66 51.99 -17.74
CA ASP A 25 36.77 51.44 -18.54
C ASP A 25 36.75 49.89 -18.41
N TRP A 26 35.92 49.22 -19.22
CA TRP A 26 35.94 47.76 -19.35
C TRP A 26 36.13 47.36 -20.81
N GLN A 27 37.32 46.82 -21.09
CA GLN A 27 37.65 46.18 -22.37
C GLN A 27 36.93 44.84 -22.43
N CYS A 28 36.26 44.57 -23.56
CA CYS A 28 35.56 43.33 -23.88
C CYS A 28 36.37 42.09 -23.47
N PHE A 29 35.84 41.30 -22.53
CA PHE A 29 36.35 39.99 -22.19
C PHE A 29 36.09 39.02 -23.37
N ASN A 30 37.16 38.61 -24.05
CA ASN A 30 37.17 37.50 -25.01
C ASN A 30 37.27 36.14 -24.29
N GLY A 31 36.55 35.96 -23.18
CA GLY A 31 36.44 34.68 -22.48
C GLY A 31 35.41 33.80 -23.18
N ALA A 32 35.73 32.53 -23.40
CA ALA A 32 34.79 31.55 -23.94
C ALA A 32 33.55 31.48 -23.02
N TRP A 33 32.40 31.93 -23.54
CA TRP A 33 31.12 31.91 -22.86
C TRP A 33 30.74 30.49 -22.43
N ALA A 34 30.28 30.33 -21.19
CA ALA A 34 29.95 29.04 -20.59
C ALA A 34 28.60 28.46 -21.05
N GLY A 35 27.80 29.27 -21.77
CA GLY A 35 26.51 28.91 -22.36
C GLY A 35 25.48 30.03 -22.13
N PRO A 36 24.49 30.24 -23.03
CA PRO A 36 23.54 31.35 -22.94
C PRO A 36 22.81 31.48 -21.58
N MET A 37 22.35 30.38 -20.97
CA MET A 37 21.69 30.40 -19.66
C MET A 37 22.60 30.92 -18.53
N LYS A 38 23.89 30.57 -18.53
CA LYS A 38 24.85 31.08 -17.53
C LYS A 38 25.02 32.58 -17.66
N ASP A 39 25.06 33.09 -18.88
CA ASP A 39 25.20 34.52 -19.17
C ASP A 39 23.98 35.31 -18.70
N SER A 40 22.77 34.73 -18.80
CA SER A 40 21.53 35.29 -18.23
C SER A 40 21.65 35.45 -16.71
N LEU A 41 22.07 34.38 -16.01
CA LEU A 41 22.24 34.38 -14.55
C LEU A 41 23.37 35.32 -14.08
N ASP A 42 24.49 35.37 -14.80
CA ASP A 42 25.59 36.30 -14.54
C ASP A 42 25.13 37.75 -14.75
N GLY A 43 24.28 37.98 -15.75
CA GLY A 43 23.60 39.25 -15.98
C GLY A 43 22.69 39.67 -14.84
N MET A 44 21.84 38.75 -14.34
CA MET A 44 21.03 38.97 -13.15
C MET A 44 21.90 39.31 -11.94
N GLN A 45 22.96 38.53 -11.68
CA GLN A 45 23.88 38.79 -10.56
C GLN A 45 24.49 40.18 -10.64
N GLN A 46 25.04 40.52 -11.81
CA GLN A 46 25.71 41.80 -12.02
C GLN A 46 24.74 42.97 -11.87
N LEU A 47 23.53 42.85 -12.43
CA LEU A 47 22.50 43.87 -12.34
C LEU A 47 22.10 44.14 -10.89
N MET A 48 21.94 43.09 -10.10
CA MET A 48 21.34 43.18 -8.76
C MET A 48 22.34 43.43 -7.63
N THR A 49 23.60 43.03 -7.82
CA THR A 49 24.62 43.06 -6.76
C THR A 49 25.89 43.79 -7.16
N GLY A 50 26.13 43.95 -8.47
CA GLY A 50 27.40 44.40 -9.03
C GLY A 50 28.46 43.30 -9.15
N ASP A 51 28.21 42.10 -8.62
CA ASP A 51 29.13 40.97 -8.76
C ASP A 51 29.00 40.36 -10.17
N PRO A 52 30.13 40.09 -10.85
CA PRO A 52 30.10 39.72 -12.27
C PRO A 52 29.64 38.29 -12.55
N PHE A 53 29.56 37.42 -11.53
CA PHE A 53 29.30 36.00 -11.68
C PHE A 53 28.30 35.50 -10.66
N PHE A 54 27.26 34.83 -11.13
CA PHE A 54 26.32 34.04 -10.37
C PHE A 54 27.03 32.90 -9.64
N ASP A 55 26.43 32.44 -8.53
CA ASP A 55 27.00 31.36 -7.71
C ASP A 55 27.21 30.09 -8.55
N GLN A 56 28.48 29.69 -8.68
CA GLN A 56 28.86 28.57 -9.53
C GLN A 56 28.34 27.24 -8.98
N HIS A 57 28.24 27.10 -7.65
CA HIS A 57 27.78 25.87 -7.04
C HIS A 57 26.29 25.63 -7.30
N THR A 58 25.45 26.65 -7.17
CA THR A 58 24.04 26.62 -7.53
C THR A 58 23.86 26.33 -9.01
N TYR A 59 24.63 26.98 -9.89
CA TYR A 59 24.59 26.71 -11.32
C TYR A 59 24.96 25.25 -11.67
N ASP A 60 26.07 24.74 -11.14
CA ASP A 60 26.51 23.37 -11.39
C ASP A 60 25.50 22.35 -10.86
N THR A 61 24.87 22.65 -9.70
CA THR A 61 23.83 21.81 -9.12
C THR A 61 22.57 21.77 -9.98
N MET A 62 22.15 22.94 -10.49
CA MET A 62 21.02 23.09 -11.42
C MET A 62 21.27 22.32 -12.71
N VAL A 63 22.41 22.54 -13.38
CA VAL A 63 22.74 21.85 -14.63
C VAL A 63 22.88 20.34 -14.41
N GLY A 64 23.39 19.91 -13.24
CA GLY A 64 23.43 18.50 -12.88
C GLY A 64 22.06 17.85 -12.69
N CYS A 65 21.00 18.65 -12.53
CA CYS A 65 19.61 18.20 -12.47
C CYS A 65 18.89 18.23 -13.82
N PHE A 66 19.39 19.03 -14.76
CA PHE A 66 18.76 19.20 -16.06
C PHE A 66 19.25 18.15 -17.05
N ASP A 67 18.32 17.54 -17.78
CA ASP A 67 18.71 16.77 -18.95
C ASP A 67 19.22 17.69 -20.08
N PRO A 68 19.93 17.13 -21.08
CA PRO A 68 20.51 17.94 -22.15
C PRO A 68 19.50 18.77 -22.93
N LYS A 69 18.28 18.26 -23.17
CA LYS A 69 17.25 18.98 -23.93
C LYS A 69 16.74 20.18 -23.14
N LEU A 70 16.58 20.06 -21.83
CA LEU A 70 16.20 21.18 -20.97
C LEU A 70 17.27 22.28 -20.96
N VAL A 71 18.55 21.92 -20.88
CA VAL A 71 19.67 22.87 -20.98
C VAL A 71 19.65 23.60 -22.32
N ASP A 72 19.45 22.87 -23.42
CA ASP A 72 19.37 23.47 -24.75
C ASP A 72 18.14 24.39 -24.89
N ALA A 73 16.99 23.99 -24.36
CA ALA A 73 15.76 24.78 -24.41
C ALA A 73 15.84 26.06 -23.56
N THR A 74 16.45 26.02 -22.38
CA THR A 74 16.70 27.23 -21.55
C THR A 74 17.73 28.14 -22.18
N ASN A 75 18.77 27.59 -22.82
CA ASN A 75 19.70 28.38 -23.62
C ASN A 75 19.00 29.08 -24.81
N ALA A 76 18.12 28.36 -25.51
CA ALA A 76 17.35 28.89 -26.63
C ALA A 76 16.35 29.97 -26.17
N GLN A 77 15.72 29.80 -25.01
CA GLN A 77 14.88 30.83 -24.40
C GLN A 77 15.63 32.13 -24.16
N TRP A 78 16.83 32.08 -23.56
CA TRP A 78 17.63 33.28 -23.37
C TRP A 78 18.05 33.92 -24.69
N ALA A 79 18.45 33.11 -25.67
CA ALA A 79 18.80 33.63 -27.00
C ALA A 79 17.61 34.33 -27.68
N GLY A 80 16.42 33.72 -27.63
CA GLY A 80 15.20 34.34 -28.16
C GLY A 80 14.77 35.58 -27.39
N PHE A 81 14.95 35.60 -26.07
CA PHE A 81 14.70 36.80 -25.25
C PHE A 81 15.58 37.98 -25.70
N LEU A 82 16.88 37.74 -25.92
CA LEU A 82 17.80 38.74 -26.49
C LEU A 82 17.41 39.17 -27.90
N GLU A 83 17.04 38.21 -28.77
CA GLU A 83 16.57 38.49 -30.12
C GLU A 83 15.33 39.41 -30.11
N TYR A 84 14.35 39.09 -29.27
CA TYR A 84 13.12 39.84 -29.15
C TYR A 84 13.37 41.27 -28.62
N ALA A 85 14.25 41.41 -27.63
CA ALA A 85 14.68 42.71 -27.12
C ALA A 85 15.34 43.58 -28.20
N GLN A 86 16.26 42.99 -28.96
CA GLN A 86 17.00 43.67 -30.03
C GLN A 86 16.09 44.06 -31.21
N ALA A 87 15.06 43.25 -31.48
CA ALA A 87 14.04 43.57 -32.47
C ALA A 87 13.08 44.69 -32.03
N GLY A 88 13.08 45.07 -30.74
CA GLY A 88 12.10 45.98 -30.18
C GLY A 88 10.73 45.33 -29.99
N GLY A 89 10.68 44.01 -29.80
CA GLY A 89 9.46 43.20 -29.74
C GLY A 89 8.81 42.98 -31.11
N ASN A 90 7.52 42.65 -31.11
CA ASN A 90 6.74 42.43 -32.32
C ASN A 90 5.64 43.50 -32.47
N GLU A 91 6.02 44.66 -33.02
CA GLU A 91 5.08 45.76 -33.29
C GLU A 91 3.90 45.34 -34.18
N ALA A 92 4.10 44.39 -35.11
CA ALA A 92 3.07 43.97 -36.05
C ALA A 92 1.89 43.28 -35.36
N ASP A 93 2.17 42.54 -34.28
CA ASP A 93 1.18 41.85 -33.47
C ASP A 93 0.74 42.66 -32.24
N GLY A 94 1.19 43.93 -32.14
CA GLY A 94 0.86 44.82 -31.04
C GLY A 94 1.59 44.47 -29.74
N ASP A 95 2.73 43.80 -29.84
CA ASP A 95 3.55 43.37 -28.70
C ASP A 95 4.96 43.99 -28.73
N PRO A 96 5.07 45.34 -28.73
CA PRO A 96 6.37 46.00 -28.76
C PRO A 96 7.10 45.80 -27.43
N TRP A 97 8.43 45.77 -27.51
CA TRP A 97 9.25 45.99 -26.34
C TRP A 97 9.13 47.46 -25.93
N PRO A 98 8.62 47.78 -24.72
CA PRO A 98 8.38 49.17 -24.37
C PRO A 98 9.69 49.97 -24.33
N PRO A 99 9.63 51.31 -24.29
CA PRO A 99 10.79 52.13 -23.93
C PRO A 99 10.92 52.25 -22.39
N CYS A 100 12.13 52.41 -21.84
CA CYS A 100 12.37 52.40 -20.38
C CYS A 100 11.61 53.50 -19.60
N ASP A 101 11.09 54.52 -20.29
CA ASP A 101 10.27 55.60 -19.72
C ASP A 101 8.77 55.30 -19.77
N ALA A 102 8.36 54.15 -20.30
CA ALA A 102 6.98 53.67 -20.22
C ALA A 102 6.56 53.46 -18.77
N GLN A 103 5.29 53.72 -18.48
CA GLN A 103 4.72 53.39 -17.18
C GLN A 103 4.59 51.86 -17.10
N GLY A 104 5.30 51.26 -16.15
CA GLY A 104 5.23 49.82 -15.87
C GLY A 104 3.82 49.36 -15.53
N LYS A 105 3.57 48.09 -15.83
CA LYS A 105 2.28 47.42 -15.58
C LYS A 105 2.10 47.03 -14.11
N TRP A 106 3.20 46.75 -13.41
CA TRP A 106 3.22 46.22 -12.05
C TRP A 106 3.76 47.27 -11.06
N PHE A 107 3.76 46.95 -9.75
CA PHE A 107 4.21 47.88 -8.71
C PHE A 107 5.68 48.31 -8.90
N GLU A 108 6.54 47.35 -9.27
CA GLU A 108 7.92 47.64 -9.63
C GLU A 108 7.92 48.39 -10.98
N ASN A 109 8.42 49.63 -10.98
CA ASN A 109 8.37 50.52 -12.15
C ASN A 109 9.71 51.23 -12.35
N ASN A 110 10.78 50.44 -12.48
CA ASN A 110 12.17 50.88 -12.61
C ASN A 110 12.88 50.12 -13.72
N CYS A 111 12.99 50.73 -14.90
CA CYS A 111 13.78 50.16 -15.97
C CYS A 111 15.30 50.33 -15.72
N THR A 112 16.05 49.23 -15.77
CA THR A 112 17.51 49.20 -15.64
C THR A 112 18.12 48.42 -16.81
N THR A 113 19.35 48.73 -17.24
CA THR A 113 19.97 48.02 -18.37
C THR A 113 20.89 46.93 -17.84
N GLN A 114 20.64 45.69 -18.23
CA GLN A 114 21.57 44.58 -18.01
C GLN A 114 22.72 44.68 -19.01
N GLU A 115 23.97 44.70 -18.55
CA GLU A 115 25.14 44.82 -19.44
C GLU A 115 25.26 43.61 -20.37
N TYR A 116 25.04 42.41 -19.83
CA TYR A 116 24.94 41.17 -20.61
C TYR A 116 23.76 41.25 -21.58
N GLY A 117 24.07 41.40 -22.87
CA GLY A 117 23.10 41.60 -23.93
C GLY A 117 22.69 43.06 -24.18
N SER A 118 23.06 43.99 -23.29
CA SER A 118 22.70 45.42 -23.35
C SER A 118 21.19 45.65 -23.49
N ILE A 119 20.39 44.85 -22.77
CA ILE A 119 18.93 44.92 -22.82
C ILE A 119 18.36 45.70 -21.62
N PRO A 120 17.30 46.49 -21.84
CA PRO A 120 16.53 47.07 -20.73
C PRO A 120 15.74 45.98 -19.99
N ILE A 121 15.64 46.08 -18.67
CA ILE A 121 14.93 45.19 -17.75
C ILE A 121 13.97 46.05 -16.93
N TYR A 122 12.67 45.83 -17.06
CA TYR A 122 11.64 46.70 -16.47
C TYR A 122 11.45 46.55 -14.97
N GLU A 123 11.58 45.33 -14.48
CA GLU A 123 11.31 44.96 -13.10
C GLU A 123 12.47 44.12 -12.59
N PRO A 124 13.63 44.72 -12.31
CA PRO A 124 14.85 44.00 -11.95
C PRO A 124 14.66 43.06 -10.74
N CYS A 125 13.87 43.44 -9.73
CA CYS A 125 13.58 42.54 -8.61
C CYS A 125 12.69 41.37 -9.04
N ASN A 126 11.58 41.62 -9.74
CA ASN A 126 10.71 40.54 -10.22
C ASN A 126 11.43 39.63 -11.24
N TYR A 127 12.25 40.21 -12.11
CA TYR A 127 13.13 39.52 -13.05
C TYR A 127 14.09 38.55 -12.33
N ALA A 128 14.85 39.03 -11.35
CA ALA A 128 15.85 38.23 -10.65
C ALA A 128 15.26 37.20 -9.68
N SER A 129 14.13 37.52 -9.04
CA SER A 129 13.45 36.62 -8.09
C SER A 129 12.95 35.31 -8.71
N ASN A 130 12.84 35.24 -10.03
CA ASN A 130 12.53 34.00 -10.75
C ASN A 130 13.61 32.92 -10.63
N VAL A 131 14.82 33.26 -10.17
CA VAL A 131 15.84 32.26 -9.80
C VAL A 131 15.33 31.30 -8.71
N ALA A 132 14.35 31.72 -7.90
CA ALA A 132 13.72 30.86 -6.92
C ALA A 132 13.08 29.59 -7.53
N TYR A 133 12.55 29.67 -8.76
CA TYR A 133 12.03 28.49 -9.46
C TYR A 133 13.12 27.49 -9.87
N TYR A 134 14.35 27.95 -10.15
CA TYR A 134 15.47 27.03 -10.34
C TYR A 134 15.83 26.28 -9.06
N HIS A 135 15.70 26.92 -7.89
CA HIS A 135 15.85 26.23 -6.61
C HIS A 135 14.77 25.18 -6.39
N THR A 136 13.51 25.45 -6.75
CA THR A 136 12.44 24.43 -6.75
C THR A 136 12.78 23.25 -7.66
N ALA A 137 13.32 23.49 -8.86
CA ALA A 137 13.76 22.41 -9.75
C ALA A 137 14.89 21.57 -9.13
N ILE A 138 15.83 22.20 -8.41
CA ILE A 138 16.89 21.50 -7.67
C ILE A 138 16.29 20.66 -6.54
N GLU A 139 15.38 21.22 -5.74
CA GLU A 139 14.73 20.49 -4.64
C GLU A 139 14.00 19.24 -5.15
N ILE A 140 13.26 19.37 -6.26
CA ILE A 140 12.54 18.25 -6.86
C ILE A 140 13.50 17.16 -7.34
N CYS A 141 14.55 17.55 -8.08
CA CYS A 141 15.54 16.64 -8.62
C CYS A 141 16.40 15.93 -7.56
N LYS A 142 16.77 16.63 -6.47
CA LYS A 142 17.68 16.09 -5.44
C LYS A 142 16.99 15.16 -4.46
N ARG A 143 15.67 15.21 -4.40
CA ARG A 143 14.85 14.28 -3.64
C ARG A 143 14.89 12.88 -4.28
N SER A 144 15.02 11.85 -3.46
CA SER A 144 15.22 10.46 -3.91
C SER A 144 14.08 9.50 -3.56
N ASP A 145 13.09 9.94 -2.78
CA ASP A 145 11.97 9.15 -2.27
C ASP A 145 10.67 9.39 -3.07
N TRP A 146 10.79 9.61 -4.38
CA TRP A 146 9.64 9.74 -5.26
C TRP A 146 8.94 8.38 -5.48
N ALA A 147 7.63 8.35 -5.27
CA ALA A 147 6.71 7.34 -5.77
C ALA A 147 6.36 7.57 -7.26
N PHE A 148 6.56 8.79 -7.75
CA PHE A 148 6.44 9.13 -9.18
C PHE A 148 7.47 8.43 -10.06
N SER A 149 7.16 8.33 -11.36
CA SER A 149 8.12 7.89 -12.35
C SER A 149 9.23 8.93 -12.56
N ASP A 150 10.42 8.49 -13.00
CA ASP A 150 11.50 9.41 -13.38
C ASP A 150 11.04 10.42 -14.45
N ALA A 151 10.11 10.03 -15.33
CA ALA A 151 9.59 10.90 -16.37
C ALA A 151 8.71 12.02 -15.80
N ASP A 152 7.90 11.74 -14.78
CA ASP A 152 7.07 12.75 -14.10
C ASP A 152 7.94 13.74 -13.32
N VAL A 153 8.91 13.22 -12.57
CA VAL A 153 9.88 14.04 -11.83
C VAL A 153 10.65 14.95 -12.79
N GLN A 154 11.17 14.39 -13.90
CA GLN A 154 11.86 15.18 -14.92
C GLN A 154 10.91 16.15 -15.64
N GLY A 155 9.64 15.81 -15.83
CA GLY A 155 8.63 16.72 -16.36
C GLY A 155 8.46 17.97 -15.50
N MET A 156 8.39 17.81 -14.17
CA MET A 156 8.33 18.93 -13.24
C MET A 156 9.63 19.76 -13.24
N VAL A 157 10.80 19.11 -13.24
CA VAL A 157 12.12 19.79 -13.34
C VAL A 157 12.22 20.60 -14.63
N ARG A 158 11.80 20.02 -15.76
CA ARG A 158 11.71 20.70 -17.07
C ARG A 158 10.83 21.93 -16.98
N ASN A 159 9.61 21.77 -16.46
CA ASN A 159 8.67 22.88 -16.34
C ASN A 159 9.24 24.03 -15.51
N PHE A 160 9.81 23.79 -14.33
CA PHE A 160 10.40 24.86 -13.52
C PHE A 160 11.62 25.52 -14.18
N GLY A 161 12.45 24.73 -14.87
CA GLY A 161 13.59 25.27 -15.62
C GLY A 161 13.14 26.26 -16.71
N ILE A 162 12.09 25.93 -17.46
CA ILE A 162 11.54 26.83 -18.49
C ILE A 162 10.67 27.95 -17.89
N LEU A 163 9.97 27.73 -16.77
CA LEU A 163 9.17 28.73 -16.09
C LEU A 163 10.04 29.85 -15.51
N ALA A 164 11.17 29.51 -14.89
CA ALA A 164 12.10 30.50 -14.35
C ALA A 164 12.50 31.53 -15.42
N GLN A 165 12.85 31.07 -16.62
CA GLN A 165 13.26 31.94 -17.71
C GLN A 165 12.06 32.62 -18.41
N GLY A 166 10.91 31.95 -18.52
CA GLY A 166 9.68 32.51 -19.07
C GLY A 166 9.10 33.65 -18.21
N SER A 167 9.08 33.49 -16.90
CA SER A 167 8.66 34.52 -15.96
C SER A 167 9.65 35.68 -15.92
N ALA A 168 10.95 35.39 -15.97
CA ALA A 168 11.97 36.42 -16.16
C ALA A 168 11.76 37.19 -17.48
N PHE A 169 11.30 36.54 -18.56
CA PHE A 169 10.95 37.22 -19.80
C PHE A 169 9.75 38.16 -19.61
N LEU A 170 8.67 37.74 -18.93
CA LEU A 170 7.56 38.65 -18.59
C LEU A 170 8.06 39.90 -17.87
N HIS A 171 8.76 39.75 -16.75
CA HIS A 171 9.14 40.88 -15.90
C HIS A 171 10.26 41.72 -16.51
N GLY A 172 11.15 41.12 -17.30
CA GLY A 172 12.20 41.83 -18.00
C GLY A 172 11.71 42.62 -19.22
N SER A 173 10.62 42.18 -19.88
CA SER A 173 10.14 42.80 -21.13
C SER A 173 8.79 43.51 -21.05
N GLN A 174 7.91 43.10 -20.12
CA GLN A 174 6.48 43.46 -20.08
C GLN A 174 5.71 43.17 -21.38
N THR A 175 6.16 42.18 -22.16
CA THR A 175 5.52 41.76 -23.42
C THR A 175 4.48 40.65 -23.20
N SER A 176 3.60 40.48 -24.17
CA SER A 176 2.55 39.45 -24.24
C SER A 176 3.16 38.07 -24.47
N VAL A 177 4.24 37.97 -25.27
CA VAL A 177 5.02 36.73 -25.40
C VAL A 177 5.60 36.30 -24.05
N GLY A 178 6.24 37.22 -23.32
CA GLY A 178 6.72 36.96 -21.96
C GLY A 178 5.58 36.58 -21.02
N GLY A 179 4.44 37.27 -21.09
CA GLY A 179 3.26 36.96 -20.27
C GLY A 179 2.65 35.59 -20.57
N ALA A 180 2.65 35.15 -21.82
CA ALA A 180 2.22 33.81 -22.17
C ALA A 180 3.20 32.77 -21.62
N ALA A 181 4.52 33.00 -21.71
CA ALA A 181 5.53 32.12 -21.13
C ALA A 181 5.37 31.98 -19.60
N ASP A 182 5.13 33.06 -18.88
CA ASP A 182 4.90 33.01 -17.43
C ASP A 182 3.60 32.27 -17.05
N VAL A 183 2.45 32.76 -17.54
CA VAL A 183 1.14 32.27 -17.10
C VAL A 183 0.92 30.82 -17.53
N ARG A 184 1.25 30.49 -18.79
CA ARG A 184 0.97 29.17 -19.35
C ARG A 184 1.89 28.09 -18.79
N LEU A 185 3.10 28.43 -18.36
CA LEU A 185 4.00 27.47 -17.71
C LEU A 185 3.59 27.19 -16.26
N ASN A 186 3.03 28.18 -15.56
CA ASN A 186 2.38 27.98 -14.26
C ASN A 186 1.17 27.03 -14.36
N ASP A 187 0.32 27.21 -15.37
CA ASP A 187 -0.79 26.30 -15.65
C ASP A 187 -0.28 24.86 -15.85
N LEU A 188 0.77 24.69 -16.67
CA LEU A 188 1.35 23.39 -16.99
C LEU A 188 1.94 22.68 -15.75
N PHE A 189 2.60 23.38 -14.82
CA PHE A 189 3.12 22.74 -13.60
C PHE A 189 2.02 22.01 -12.84
N THR A 190 0.90 22.71 -12.58
CA THR A 190 -0.21 22.11 -11.84
C THR A 190 -0.81 20.93 -12.58
N TYR A 191 -0.82 20.97 -13.92
CA TYR A 191 -1.29 19.84 -14.72
C TYR A 191 -0.35 18.63 -14.64
N ILE A 192 0.98 18.84 -14.70
CA ILE A 192 1.97 17.76 -14.55
C ILE A 192 1.83 17.10 -13.18
N ALA A 193 1.88 17.90 -12.11
CA ALA A 193 1.82 17.39 -10.74
C ALA A 193 0.49 16.67 -10.47
N TYR A 194 -0.63 17.22 -10.94
CA TYR A 194 -1.93 16.58 -10.80
C TYR A 194 -2.02 15.27 -11.59
N GLN A 195 -1.64 15.26 -12.87
CA GLN A 195 -1.71 14.06 -13.71
C GLN A 195 -0.82 12.94 -13.16
N ALA A 196 0.39 13.28 -12.71
CA ALA A 196 1.29 12.34 -12.04
C ALA A 196 0.69 11.78 -10.75
N ALA A 197 -0.06 12.60 -10.00
CA ALA A 197 -0.69 12.16 -8.76
C ALA A 197 -1.85 11.17 -8.97
N VAL A 198 -2.62 11.32 -10.05
CA VAL A 198 -3.83 10.50 -10.30
C VAL A 198 -3.65 9.39 -11.34
N GLN A 199 -2.46 9.26 -11.95
CA GLN A 199 -2.22 8.29 -13.04
C GLN A 199 -2.45 6.82 -12.66
N ASN A 200 -2.43 6.50 -11.36
CA ASN A 200 -2.62 5.16 -10.85
C ASN A 200 -4.08 4.81 -10.51
N LEU A 201 -5.02 5.74 -10.69
CA LEU A 201 -6.45 5.47 -10.45
C LEU A 201 -7.07 4.61 -11.56
N SER A 202 -7.92 3.65 -11.19
CA SER A 202 -8.64 2.78 -12.15
C SER A 202 -10.16 3.02 -12.14
N PRO A 203 -10.84 3.02 -13.30
CA PRO A 203 -10.27 3.07 -14.65
C PRO A 203 -9.85 4.52 -14.99
N ALA A 204 -8.54 4.74 -15.20
CA ALA A 204 -7.91 6.04 -15.49
C ALA A 204 -8.49 6.83 -16.68
N ASN A 205 -9.42 6.25 -17.44
CA ASN A 205 -9.83 6.73 -18.75
C ASN A 205 -11.11 7.58 -18.72
N ARG A 206 -11.16 8.57 -17.81
CA ARG A 206 -12.20 9.60 -17.82
C ARG A 206 -11.59 10.99 -17.97
N SER A 207 -12.00 11.71 -19.01
CA SER A 207 -11.58 13.08 -19.33
C SER A 207 -11.61 14.04 -18.13
N VAL A 208 -12.65 13.94 -17.30
CA VAL A 208 -12.87 14.84 -16.15
C VAL A 208 -11.81 14.63 -15.09
N VAL A 209 -11.53 13.38 -14.71
CA VAL A 209 -10.57 13.05 -13.67
C VAL A 209 -9.15 13.19 -14.20
N PHE A 210 -8.78 12.53 -15.29
CA PHE A 210 -7.36 12.48 -15.70
C PHE A 210 -6.91 13.72 -16.48
N HIS A 211 -7.81 14.35 -17.25
CA HIS A 211 -7.47 15.50 -18.11
C HIS A 211 -8.01 16.84 -17.60
N LEU A 212 -8.73 16.88 -16.47
CA LEU A 212 -9.33 18.12 -15.94
C LEU A 212 -10.12 18.89 -17.02
N GLY A 213 -11.00 18.18 -17.73
CA GLY A 213 -11.83 18.77 -18.77
C GLY A 213 -13.05 17.92 -19.10
N TYR A 214 -14.05 18.52 -19.75
CA TYR A 214 -15.24 17.79 -20.21
C TYR A 214 -14.92 16.76 -21.29
N GLN A 215 -13.79 16.91 -22.00
CA GLN A 215 -13.33 16.03 -23.08
C GLN A 215 -11.85 15.69 -22.87
N ASP A 216 -11.42 14.57 -23.45
CA ASP A 216 -10.01 14.19 -23.41
C ASP A 216 -9.16 15.24 -24.13
N ARG A 217 -8.02 15.56 -23.53
CA ARG A 217 -7.05 16.47 -24.13
C ARG A 217 -6.19 15.71 -25.13
N PRO A 218 -5.75 16.36 -26.22
CA PRO A 218 -4.99 15.69 -27.27
C PRO A 218 -3.57 15.27 -26.85
N LEU A 219 -3.06 15.85 -25.76
CA LEU A 219 -1.70 15.65 -25.26
C LEU A 219 -1.72 15.51 -23.74
N THR A 220 -0.85 14.65 -23.23
CA THR A 220 -0.52 14.57 -21.79
C THR A 220 0.31 15.77 -21.35
N ALA A 221 0.41 15.99 -20.03
CA ALA A 221 1.23 17.05 -19.47
C ALA A 221 2.73 16.90 -19.83
N LEU A 222 3.23 15.67 -19.92
CA LEU A 222 4.60 15.39 -20.36
C LEU A 222 4.80 15.68 -21.85
N GLU A 223 3.85 15.29 -22.72
CA GLU A 223 3.93 15.62 -24.16
C GLU A 223 3.83 17.13 -24.42
N LEU A 224 3.03 17.85 -23.62
CA LEU A 224 2.99 19.31 -23.64
C LEU A 224 4.34 19.93 -23.26
N THR A 225 4.99 19.38 -22.22
CA THR A 225 6.33 19.82 -21.80
C THR A 225 7.35 19.63 -22.93
N GLU A 226 7.32 18.48 -23.60
CA GLU A 226 8.18 18.22 -24.76
C GLU A 226 7.92 19.19 -25.92
N ASN A 227 6.65 19.40 -26.28
CA ASN A 227 6.27 20.30 -27.36
C ASN A 227 6.71 21.75 -27.09
N ILE A 228 6.63 22.21 -25.83
CA ILE A 228 7.08 23.55 -25.46
C ILE A 228 8.61 23.67 -25.53
N MET A 229 9.35 22.66 -25.08
CA MET A 229 10.80 22.66 -25.27
C MET A 229 11.18 22.66 -26.75
N ASP A 230 10.49 21.87 -27.58
CA ASP A 230 10.71 21.85 -29.03
C ASP A 230 10.35 23.19 -29.69
N MET A 231 9.32 23.88 -29.22
CA MET A 231 8.99 25.24 -29.66
C MET A 231 10.17 26.18 -29.39
N TYR A 232 10.73 26.20 -28.17
CA TYR A 232 11.87 27.07 -27.85
C TYR A 232 13.11 26.76 -28.70
N LEU A 233 13.33 25.49 -29.04
CA LEU A 233 14.47 25.05 -29.84
C LEU A 233 14.33 25.36 -31.33
N ASN A 234 13.11 25.33 -31.88
CA ASN A 234 12.90 25.30 -33.33
C ASN A 234 12.16 26.51 -33.88
N ASP A 235 11.35 27.19 -33.07
CA ASP A 235 10.46 28.26 -33.52
C ASP A 235 11.02 29.65 -33.21
N PRO A 236 10.74 30.65 -34.04
CA PRO A 236 11.15 32.03 -33.77
C PRO A 236 10.42 32.58 -32.53
N VAL A 237 11.12 33.37 -31.71
CA VAL A 237 10.58 33.95 -30.46
C VAL A 237 9.26 34.71 -30.65
N ALA A 238 9.08 35.35 -31.81
CA ALA A 238 7.86 36.07 -32.13
C ALA A 238 6.60 35.19 -32.21
N SER A 239 6.73 33.87 -32.43
CA SER A 239 5.58 32.94 -32.48
C SER A 239 5.32 32.21 -31.16
N TRP A 240 6.23 32.26 -30.19
CA TRP A 240 6.09 31.50 -28.94
C TRP A 240 4.81 31.83 -28.19
N GLY A 241 4.45 33.11 -28.11
CA GLY A 241 3.22 33.54 -27.44
C GLY A 241 1.95 32.95 -28.08
N HIS A 242 1.92 32.83 -29.41
CA HIS A 242 0.80 32.18 -30.10
C HIS A 242 0.77 30.68 -29.83
N HIS A 243 1.92 30.00 -29.96
CA HIS A 243 2.01 28.56 -29.70
C HIS A 243 1.59 28.20 -28.26
N LEU A 244 2.08 28.93 -27.25
CA LEU A 244 1.72 28.68 -25.84
C LEU A 244 0.23 28.88 -25.54
N ASN A 245 -0.41 29.85 -26.21
CA ASN A 245 -1.84 30.11 -26.05
C ASN A 245 -2.72 29.13 -26.82
N ASP A 246 -2.22 28.53 -27.91
CA ASP A 246 -2.92 27.54 -28.71
C ASP A 246 -2.87 26.12 -28.10
N LEU A 247 -1.97 25.87 -27.13
CA LEU A 247 -1.88 24.59 -26.43
C LEU A 247 -3.04 24.39 -25.44
N ASP A 248 -3.61 23.18 -25.47
CA ASP A 248 -4.79 22.80 -24.69
C ASP A 248 -4.42 22.09 -23.37
N PHE A 249 -4.19 22.87 -22.31
CA PHE A 249 -4.07 22.39 -20.93
C PHE A 249 -4.94 23.20 -19.96
N PRO A 250 -5.34 22.62 -18.82
CA PRO A 250 -6.23 23.28 -17.88
C PRO A 250 -5.57 24.53 -17.31
N PRO A 251 -6.32 25.64 -17.11
CA PRO A 251 -5.83 26.77 -16.35
C PRO A 251 -5.45 26.35 -14.92
N ILE A 252 -4.49 27.04 -14.30
CA ILE A 252 -3.99 26.77 -12.95
C ILE A 252 -5.11 26.67 -11.91
N ARG A 253 -6.18 27.45 -12.07
CA ARG A 253 -7.36 27.42 -11.21
C ARG A 253 -8.08 26.08 -11.25
N VAL A 254 -8.22 25.49 -12.44
CA VAL A 254 -8.80 24.16 -12.61
C VAL A 254 -7.83 23.09 -12.10
N GLY A 255 -6.53 23.25 -12.34
CA GLY A 255 -5.47 22.40 -11.77
C GLY A 255 -5.52 22.35 -10.24
N MET A 256 -5.54 23.51 -9.59
CA MET A 256 -5.62 23.66 -8.14
C MET A 256 -6.94 23.14 -7.57
N CYS A 257 -8.07 23.39 -8.25
CA CYS A 257 -9.36 22.81 -7.88
C CYS A 257 -9.32 21.28 -7.93
N GLY A 258 -8.82 20.71 -9.02
CA GLY A 258 -8.64 19.27 -9.17
C GLY A 258 -7.80 18.69 -8.05
N PHE A 259 -6.64 19.32 -7.81
CA PHE A 259 -5.70 18.90 -6.79
C PHE A 259 -6.27 18.99 -5.37
N PHE A 260 -6.72 20.17 -4.93
CA PHE A 260 -7.18 20.38 -3.55
C PHE A 260 -8.45 19.59 -3.25
N ALA A 261 -9.39 19.48 -4.20
CA ALA A 261 -10.57 18.65 -4.00
C ALA A 261 -10.19 17.18 -3.83
N THR A 262 -9.22 16.67 -4.60
CA THR A 262 -8.74 15.28 -4.45
C THR A 262 -8.05 15.08 -3.11
N ALA A 263 -7.14 15.98 -2.73
CA ALA A 263 -6.42 15.93 -1.46
C ALA A 263 -7.37 15.98 -0.25
N LEU A 264 -8.37 16.86 -0.27
CA LEU A 264 -9.38 16.97 0.79
C LEU A 264 -10.31 15.75 0.81
N GLN A 265 -10.71 15.22 -0.34
CA GLN A 265 -11.58 14.05 -0.44
C GLN A 265 -10.94 12.80 0.19
N LEU A 266 -9.61 12.69 0.16
CA LEU A 266 -8.88 11.60 0.83
C LEU A 266 -8.82 11.75 2.36
N THR A 267 -9.11 12.93 2.91
CA THR A 267 -8.74 13.27 4.28
C THR A 267 -9.84 13.85 5.15
N ILE A 268 -10.93 14.32 4.59
CA ILE A 268 -12.03 14.88 5.36
C ILE A 268 -13.38 14.41 4.82
N GLU A 269 -14.41 14.49 5.66
CA GLU A 269 -15.77 14.09 5.29
C GLU A 269 -16.32 14.96 4.16
N ASP A 270 -17.13 14.34 3.29
CA ASP A 270 -17.67 14.93 2.06
C ASP A 270 -18.34 16.30 2.29
N GLU A 271 -19.16 16.41 3.33
CA GLU A 271 -19.90 17.64 3.62
C GLU A 271 -18.99 18.80 4.04
N VAL A 272 -17.86 18.50 4.70
CA VAL A 272 -16.88 19.51 5.11
C VAL A 272 -16.02 19.89 3.92
N MET A 273 -15.65 18.92 3.09
CA MET A 273 -14.90 19.16 1.85
C MET A 273 -15.69 20.04 0.88
N ASP A 274 -16.98 19.75 0.65
CA ASP A 274 -17.83 20.53 -0.25
C ASP A 274 -17.88 22.01 0.19
N GLN A 275 -17.99 22.28 1.50
CA GLN A 275 -17.99 23.64 2.05
C GLN A 275 -16.64 24.36 1.85
N ILE A 276 -15.53 23.65 2.08
CA ILE A 276 -14.18 24.21 1.92
C ILE A 276 -13.92 24.52 0.44
N VAL A 277 -14.20 23.58 -0.46
CA VAL A 277 -13.94 23.77 -1.89
C VAL A 277 -14.86 24.83 -2.48
N GLU A 278 -16.15 24.86 -2.10
CA GLU A 278 -17.06 25.95 -2.50
C GLU A 278 -16.54 27.31 -2.00
N PHE A 279 -16.06 27.39 -0.76
CA PHE A 279 -15.48 28.61 -0.22
C PHE A 279 -14.23 29.04 -1.01
N LEU A 280 -13.30 28.12 -1.29
CA LEU A 280 -12.08 28.41 -2.04
C LEU A 280 -12.41 28.89 -3.46
N VAL A 281 -13.22 28.13 -4.19
CA VAL A 281 -13.64 28.45 -5.57
C VAL A 281 -14.37 29.80 -5.65
N ASN A 282 -15.15 30.16 -4.63
CA ASN A 282 -15.84 31.46 -4.58
C ASN A 282 -14.97 32.61 -4.06
N SER A 283 -13.88 32.33 -3.35
CA SER A 283 -13.00 33.35 -2.76
C SER A 283 -11.90 33.81 -3.70
N PHE A 284 -11.43 32.94 -4.59
CA PHE A 284 -10.40 33.29 -5.57
C PHE A 284 -11.00 34.00 -6.78
N ASN A 285 -10.41 35.14 -7.13
CA ASN A 285 -10.74 35.83 -8.37
C ASN A 285 -10.34 34.99 -9.59
N GLY A 286 -11.11 35.10 -10.67
CA GLY A 286 -10.81 34.44 -11.94
C GLY A 286 -11.36 33.02 -12.12
N PHE A 287 -12.09 32.46 -11.15
CA PHE A 287 -13.05 31.39 -11.44
C PHE A 287 -14.28 32.00 -12.12
N ASP A 288 -14.43 31.80 -13.42
CA ASP A 288 -15.68 32.11 -14.11
C ASP A 288 -16.75 31.05 -13.80
N GLU A 289 -18.00 31.33 -14.18
CA GLU A 289 -19.12 30.43 -13.85
C GLU A 289 -18.98 29.04 -14.50
N GLU A 290 -18.28 28.92 -15.62
CA GLU A 290 -18.01 27.63 -16.28
C GLU A 290 -17.01 26.81 -15.46
N MET A 291 -15.91 27.43 -15.00
CA MET A 291 -14.94 26.78 -14.13
C MET A 291 -15.54 26.36 -12.79
N LYS A 292 -16.39 27.20 -12.19
CA LYS A 292 -17.11 26.86 -10.95
C LYS A 292 -18.03 25.66 -11.17
N GLU A 293 -18.77 25.67 -12.27
CA GLU A 293 -19.66 24.58 -12.63
C GLU A 293 -18.89 23.27 -12.90
N PHE A 294 -17.78 23.34 -13.62
CA PHE A 294 -16.89 22.20 -13.82
C PHE A 294 -16.40 21.66 -12.48
N CYS A 295 -15.79 22.50 -11.65
CA CYS A 295 -15.25 22.11 -10.34
C CYS A 295 -16.30 21.48 -9.42
N LEU A 296 -17.37 22.22 -9.12
CA LEU A 296 -18.31 21.84 -8.07
C LEU A 296 -19.33 20.80 -8.52
N LYS A 297 -19.73 20.80 -9.81
CA LYS A 297 -20.82 19.95 -10.29
C LYS A 297 -20.37 18.81 -11.18
N THR A 298 -19.16 18.85 -11.72
CA THR A 298 -18.66 17.81 -12.64
C THR A 298 -17.49 17.05 -12.01
N PHE A 299 -16.41 17.77 -11.69
CA PHE A 299 -15.17 17.17 -11.18
C PHE A 299 -15.35 16.51 -9.81
N ILE A 300 -15.81 17.24 -8.79
CA ILE A 300 -15.93 16.71 -7.43
C ILE A 300 -16.79 15.43 -7.38
N PRO A 301 -18.02 15.40 -7.95
CA PRO A 301 -18.83 14.17 -7.94
C PRO A 301 -18.15 13.00 -8.64
N GLU A 302 -17.41 13.24 -9.72
CA GLU A 302 -16.73 12.19 -10.47
C GLU A 302 -15.48 11.68 -9.76
N MET A 303 -14.71 12.57 -9.14
CA MET A 303 -13.58 12.21 -8.30
C MET A 303 -14.06 11.40 -7.10
N ARG A 304 -15.11 11.82 -6.39
CA ARG A 304 -15.71 11.06 -5.28
C ARG A 304 -16.14 9.66 -5.70
N GLN A 305 -16.73 9.51 -6.89
CA GLN A 305 -17.04 8.18 -7.42
C GLN A 305 -15.77 7.35 -7.66
N THR A 306 -14.71 8.00 -8.12
CA THR A 306 -13.44 7.35 -8.48
C THR A 306 -12.67 6.90 -7.25
N ILE A 307 -12.57 7.72 -6.20
CA ILE A 307 -11.77 7.43 -4.99
C ILE A 307 -12.60 7.12 -3.75
N GLY A 308 -13.93 7.06 -3.83
CA GLY A 308 -14.80 6.83 -2.66
C GLY A 308 -14.66 5.44 -2.01
N HIS A 309 -13.84 4.57 -2.58
CA HIS A 309 -13.46 3.28 -2.04
C HIS A 309 -12.07 3.29 -1.37
N ILE A 310 -11.36 4.42 -1.45
CA ILE A 310 -10.03 4.63 -0.89
C ILE A 310 -10.22 5.28 0.49
N GLU A 311 -9.83 4.58 1.55
CA GLU A 311 -9.83 5.10 2.92
C GLU A 311 -8.41 5.07 3.47
N LEU A 312 -7.88 6.25 3.81
CA LEU A 312 -6.54 6.36 4.40
C LEU A 312 -6.58 5.90 5.86
N PRO A 313 -5.60 5.11 6.32
CA PRO A 313 -5.40 4.89 7.75
C PRO A 313 -5.26 6.23 8.49
N GLU A 314 -5.81 6.33 9.70
CA GLU A 314 -5.85 7.60 10.45
C GLU A 314 -4.46 8.24 10.65
N GLY A 315 -3.39 7.43 10.76
CA GLY A 315 -2.01 7.92 10.83
C GLY A 315 -1.54 8.60 9.53
N GLU A 316 -1.77 7.96 8.37
CA GLU A 316 -1.43 8.53 7.07
C GLU A 316 -2.32 9.73 6.72
N LYS A 317 -3.60 9.66 7.09
CA LYS A 317 -4.55 10.77 6.99
C LYS A 317 -4.05 12.02 7.72
N GLN A 318 -3.58 11.87 8.96
CA GLN A 318 -3.02 12.98 9.75
C GLN A 318 -1.72 13.52 9.16
N LYS A 319 -0.82 12.64 8.71
CA LYS A 319 0.44 13.03 8.05
C LYS A 319 0.17 13.82 6.76
N PHE A 320 -0.72 13.31 5.91
CA PHE A 320 -1.10 13.97 4.66
C PHE A 320 -1.82 15.29 4.92
N MET A 321 -2.70 15.37 5.92
CA MET A 321 -3.34 16.63 6.32
C MET A 321 -2.33 17.67 6.80
N GLY A 322 -1.34 17.28 7.59
CA GLY A 322 -0.28 18.20 8.02
C GLY A 322 0.52 18.78 6.84
N LEU A 323 0.80 17.96 5.83
CA LEU A 323 1.45 18.40 4.59
C LEU A 323 0.54 19.34 3.76
N PHE A 324 -0.75 19.00 3.64
CA PHE A 324 -1.74 19.83 2.97
C PHE A 324 -1.87 21.21 3.64
N GLU A 325 -2.05 21.24 4.96
CA GLU A 325 -2.17 22.48 5.73
C GLU A 325 -0.91 23.34 5.61
N GLY A 326 0.28 22.75 5.75
CA GLY A 326 1.56 23.46 5.57
C GLY A 326 1.70 24.07 4.17
N THR A 327 1.36 23.30 3.12
CA THR A 327 1.42 23.79 1.73
C THR A 327 0.42 24.92 1.48
N ILE A 328 -0.83 24.76 1.93
CA ILE A 328 -1.88 25.78 1.77
C ILE A 328 -1.53 27.05 2.55
N MET A 329 -0.95 26.93 3.74
CA MET A 329 -0.47 28.08 4.51
C MET A 329 0.52 28.91 3.68
N LYS A 330 1.54 28.28 3.10
CA LYS A 330 2.55 28.94 2.25
C LYS A 330 1.94 29.53 0.99
N LEU A 331 1.03 28.82 0.32
CA LEU A 331 0.33 29.35 -0.85
C LEU A 331 -0.51 30.58 -0.50
N ILE A 332 -1.31 30.54 0.57
CA ILE A 332 -2.08 31.70 1.03
C ILE A 332 -1.16 32.87 1.35
N PHE A 333 -0.05 32.62 2.06
CA PHE A 333 0.93 33.67 2.35
C PHE A 333 1.54 34.24 1.07
N SER A 334 1.85 33.42 0.07
CA SER A 334 2.33 33.89 -1.22
C SER A 334 1.31 34.79 -1.93
N PHE A 335 0.03 34.40 -1.95
CA PHE A 335 -1.03 35.16 -2.62
C PHE A 335 -1.35 36.49 -1.93
N VAL A 336 -0.98 36.68 -0.66
CA VAL A 336 -1.03 37.98 0.01
C VAL A 336 -0.14 39.01 -0.70
N TRP A 337 0.96 38.55 -1.29
CA TRP A 337 1.94 39.38 -1.97
C TRP A 337 1.75 39.43 -3.48
N GLN A 338 0.76 38.68 -3.98
CA GLN A 338 0.37 38.70 -5.39
C GLN A 338 -0.51 39.93 -5.65
N GLU A 339 -0.11 40.78 -6.59
CA GLU A 339 -0.63 42.14 -6.76
C GLU A 339 -2.08 42.22 -7.31
N GLN A 340 -2.68 41.12 -7.76
CA GLN A 340 -3.92 41.09 -8.54
C GLN A 340 -5.02 40.13 -8.06
N GLU A 341 -4.72 39.11 -7.25
CA GLU A 341 -5.64 38.00 -6.98
C GLU A 341 -6.42 38.20 -5.69
N LEU A 342 -5.79 38.19 -4.51
CA LEU A 342 -6.50 38.25 -3.22
C LEU A 342 -6.65 39.68 -2.67
N PHE A 343 -5.60 40.50 -2.76
CA PHE A 343 -5.61 41.82 -2.13
C PHE A 343 -4.93 42.89 -2.99
N SER A 344 -5.71 43.58 -3.83
CA SER A 344 -5.25 44.81 -4.52
C SER A 344 -5.26 46.06 -3.62
N GLY A 345 -5.20 45.86 -2.30
CA GLY A 345 -5.31 46.91 -1.30
C GLY A 345 -3.99 47.67 -1.13
N PRO A 346 -4.02 49.00 -0.92
CA PRO A 346 -2.81 49.82 -0.74
C PRO A 346 -1.95 49.41 0.46
N THR A 347 -2.52 48.69 1.44
CA THR A 347 -1.80 48.16 2.60
C THR A 347 -0.67 47.21 2.22
N PHE A 348 -0.87 46.35 1.22
CA PHE A 348 0.12 45.34 0.82
C PHE A 348 1.23 45.91 -0.07
N LEU A 349 1.00 47.12 -0.59
CA LEU A 349 1.99 47.91 -1.32
C LEU A 349 2.77 48.86 -0.39
N ASP A 350 2.42 48.91 0.90
CA ASP A 350 3.10 49.74 1.88
C ASP A 350 4.51 49.17 2.18
N PRO A 351 5.57 49.98 2.11
CA PRO A 351 6.94 49.52 2.35
C PRO A 351 7.14 48.88 3.74
N ASP A 352 6.51 49.41 4.80
CA ASP A 352 6.66 48.87 6.15
C ASP A 352 6.01 47.47 6.23
N PHE A 353 4.87 47.29 5.56
CA PHE A 353 4.20 45.99 5.49
C PHE A 353 5.02 44.99 4.66
N ASN A 354 5.65 45.43 3.57
CA ASN A 354 6.53 44.59 2.76
C ASN A 354 7.78 44.12 3.52
N GLU A 355 8.41 45.01 4.29
CA GLU A 355 9.55 44.68 5.15
C GLU A 355 9.14 43.67 6.23
N TRP A 356 7.98 43.89 6.87
CA TRP A 356 7.42 42.93 7.83
C TRP A 356 7.19 41.56 7.21
N GLY A 357 6.56 41.52 6.04
CA GLY A 357 6.34 40.27 5.31
C GLY A 357 7.63 39.49 5.05
N ALA A 358 8.68 40.19 4.61
CA ALA A 358 9.97 39.56 4.31
C ALA A 358 10.62 39.02 5.59
N SER A 359 10.55 39.78 6.69
CA SER A 359 11.09 39.35 7.99
C SER A 359 10.33 38.18 8.61
N PHE A 360 9.04 38.03 8.30
CA PHE A 360 8.18 37.00 8.85
C PHE A 360 8.22 35.69 8.06
N LEU A 361 8.62 35.73 6.78
CA LEU A 361 8.65 34.58 5.88
C LEU A 361 9.37 33.36 6.49
N PRO A 362 10.59 33.45 7.05
CA PRO A 362 11.24 32.28 7.66
C PRO A 362 10.43 31.68 8.82
N THR A 363 9.89 32.53 9.69
CA THR A 363 9.06 32.08 10.84
C THR A 363 7.73 31.48 10.39
N PHE A 364 7.15 32.02 9.32
CA PHE A 364 5.95 31.47 8.71
C PHE A 364 6.20 30.09 8.11
N ASN A 365 7.33 29.92 7.42
CA ASN A 365 7.75 28.63 6.88
C ASN A 365 8.07 27.63 7.98
N ASP A 366 8.74 28.03 9.07
CA ASP A 366 8.93 27.18 10.25
C ASP A 366 7.61 26.69 10.84
N LEU A 367 6.60 27.57 10.92
CA LEU A 367 5.28 27.21 11.41
C LEU A 367 4.58 26.23 10.47
N ALA A 368 4.56 26.49 9.17
CA ALA A 368 3.98 25.59 8.17
C ALA A 368 4.68 24.22 8.19
N ASN A 369 6.03 24.21 8.22
CA ASN A 369 6.84 23.01 8.32
C ASN A 369 6.66 22.28 9.66
N SER A 370 6.19 22.94 10.73
CA SER A 370 5.91 22.24 11.99
C SER A 370 4.73 21.27 11.89
N LEU A 371 3.94 21.37 10.83
CA LEU A 371 2.81 20.49 10.52
C LEU A 371 3.25 19.21 9.79
N HIS A 372 4.47 19.15 9.24
CA HIS A 372 4.96 18.01 8.45
C HIS A 372 6.48 17.84 8.48
N ASN A 373 6.98 16.62 8.37
CA ASN A 373 8.43 16.34 8.49
C ASN A 373 9.19 16.47 7.15
N LEU A 374 8.89 17.49 6.34
CA LEU A 374 9.58 17.65 5.05
C LEU A 374 11.01 18.16 5.25
N THR A 375 11.93 17.52 4.55
CA THR A 375 13.34 17.94 4.48
C THR A 375 13.62 18.54 3.11
N TYR A 376 14.33 19.66 3.12
CA TYR A 376 14.81 20.35 1.93
C TYR A 376 16.28 20.01 1.72
N PHE A 377 16.69 19.84 0.47
CA PHE A 377 18.09 19.71 0.08
C PHE A 377 18.86 21.00 0.43
N ASN A 378 18.25 22.16 0.17
CA ASN A 378 18.75 23.47 0.56
C ASN A 378 17.86 24.09 1.66
N PRO A 379 18.30 24.07 2.94
CA PRO A 379 17.59 24.72 4.04
C PRO A 379 17.39 26.23 3.85
N ASP A 380 18.27 26.89 3.08
CA ASP A 380 18.11 28.31 2.82
C ASP A 380 16.91 28.56 1.89
N HIS A 381 16.61 27.64 0.97
CA HIS A 381 15.42 27.73 0.11
C HIS A 381 14.15 27.62 0.94
N GLN A 382 14.11 26.66 1.87
CA GLN A 382 13.00 26.50 2.82
C GLN A 382 12.67 27.79 3.60
N HIS A 383 13.68 28.57 3.96
CA HIS A 383 13.51 29.84 4.70
C HIS A 383 13.46 31.08 3.81
N GLY A 384 13.63 30.93 2.49
CA GLY A 384 13.69 32.05 1.55
C GLY A 384 14.85 33.01 1.81
N ILE A 385 16.06 32.49 2.06
CA ILE A 385 17.25 33.29 2.37
C ILE A 385 18.31 33.08 1.29
N GLY A 386 18.81 34.15 0.68
CA GLY A 386 19.90 34.10 -0.30
C GLY A 386 19.60 33.29 -1.57
N ILE A 387 18.34 33.23 -1.98
CA ILE A 387 17.82 32.42 -3.09
C ILE A 387 17.98 33.08 -4.45
N TYR A 388 18.00 34.41 -4.49
CA TYR A 388 18.23 35.13 -5.74
C TYR A 388 19.09 36.38 -5.57
N PRO A 389 19.76 36.85 -6.64
CA PRO A 389 20.59 38.04 -6.57
C PRO A 389 19.78 39.28 -6.19
N GLY A 390 20.22 39.99 -5.15
CA GLY A 390 19.56 41.19 -4.66
C GLY A 390 18.39 40.97 -3.69
N GLU A 391 18.10 39.72 -3.30
CA GLU A 391 17.00 39.39 -2.36
C GLU A 391 16.94 40.29 -1.12
N THR A 392 18.10 40.52 -0.47
CA THR A 392 18.20 41.32 0.77
C THR A 392 17.62 42.73 0.69
N TRP A 393 17.47 43.30 -0.51
CA TRP A 393 16.86 44.61 -0.72
C TRP A 393 15.61 44.57 -1.62
N CYS A 394 15.44 43.54 -2.44
CA CYS A 394 14.22 43.32 -3.22
C CYS A 394 13.06 42.79 -2.36
N ASN A 395 13.28 41.72 -1.61
CA ASN A 395 12.24 41.04 -0.83
C ASN A 395 11.53 41.97 0.18
N PRO A 396 12.24 42.86 0.91
CA PRO A 396 11.59 43.81 1.82
C PRO A 396 10.81 44.94 1.14
N VAL A 397 10.99 45.17 -0.17
CA VAL A 397 10.49 46.37 -0.86
C VAL A 397 9.46 46.04 -1.94
N ILE A 398 9.67 44.95 -2.67
CA ILE A 398 8.87 44.57 -3.83
C ILE A 398 7.99 43.36 -3.46
N PRO A 399 6.66 43.53 -3.32
CA PRO A 399 5.76 42.44 -2.92
C PRO A 399 5.82 41.26 -3.91
N HIS A 400 5.86 41.52 -5.21
CA HIS A 400 5.83 40.46 -6.21
C HIS A 400 7.11 39.60 -6.23
N ALA A 401 8.28 40.18 -5.92
CA ALA A 401 9.51 39.40 -5.73
C ALA A 401 9.43 38.45 -4.53
N LYS A 402 8.69 38.84 -3.48
CA LYS A 402 8.37 37.97 -2.33
C LYS A 402 7.37 36.88 -2.71
N TRP A 403 6.40 37.20 -3.57
CA TRP A 403 5.48 36.21 -4.13
C TRP A 403 6.24 35.11 -4.88
N HIS A 404 7.15 35.43 -5.80
CA HIS A 404 7.98 34.41 -6.48
C HIS A 404 8.73 33.52 -5.49
N LEU A 405 9.37 34.11 -4.48
CA LEU A 405 10.13 33.38 -3.49
C LEU A 405 9.24 32.40 -2.71
N GLU A 406 8.16 32.90 -2.11
CA GLU A 406 7.27 32.05 -1.30
C GLU A 406 6.51 31.04 -2.15
N THR A 407 6.04 31.42 -3.34
CA THR A 407 5.40 30.49 -4.27
C THR A 407 6.37 29.40 -4.70
N SER A 408 7.65 29.69 -4.94
CA SER A 408 8.63 28.64 -5.28
C SER A 408 8.76 27.58 -4.17
N ILE A 409 8.72 27.99 -2.90
CA ILE A 409 8.80 27.11 -1.73
C ILE A 409 7.51 26.31 -1.61
N ALA A 410 6.37 26.98 -1.72
CA ALA A 410 5.06 26.36 -1.65
C ALA A 410 4.84 25.33 -2.78
N LEU A 411 5.33 25.59 -3.98
CA LEU A 411 5.23 24.65 -5.11
C LEU A 411 6.20 23.47 -4.98
N ALA A 412 7.32 23.61 -4.25
CA ALA A 412 8.16 22.48 -3.87
C ALA A 412 7.38 21.51 -2.96
N ASP A 413 6.71 22.04 -1.93
CA ASP A 413 5.84 21.22 -1.06
C ASP A 413 4.65 20.64 -1.83
N PHE A 414 4.07 21.40 -2.77
CA PHE A 414 2.99 20.94 -3.62
C PHE A 414 3.39 19.72 -4.45
N ALA A 415 4.60 19.71 -5.04
CA ALA A 415 5.11 18.55 -5.77
C ALA A 415 5.24 17.32 -4.86
N VAL A 416 5.67 17.51 -3.61
CA VAL A 416 5.75 16.42 -2.62
C VAL A 416 4.38 15.93 -2.21
N MET A 417 3.43 16.83 -1.96
CA MET A 417 2.05 16.46 -1.67
C MET A 417 1.42 15.67 -2.82
N ALA A 418 1.72 16.04 -4.07
CA ALA A 418 1.30 15.29 -5.24
C ALA A 418 1.89 13.86 -5.23
N ASN A 419 3.15 13.72 -4.83
CA ASN A 419 3.82 12.43 -4.70
C ASN A 419 3.23 11.55 -3.60
N GLU A 420 2.98 12.10 -2.40
CA GLU A 420 2.30 11.36 -1.33
C GLU A 420 0.91 10.93 -1.78
N MET A 421 0.16 11.80 -2.47
CA MET A 421 -1.15 11.44 -3.03
C MET A 421 -1.06 10.25 -3.99
N SER A 422 -0.07 10.21 -4.88
CA SER A 422 0.16 9.03 -5.73
C SER A 422 0.60 7.81 -4.93
N SER A 423 1.48 7.98 -3.93
CA SER A 423 1.97 6.86 -3.12
C SER A 423 0.80 6.18 -2.39
N GLU A 424 -0.05 6.95 -1.74
CA GLU A 424 -1.25 6.42 -1.07
C GLU A 424 -2.22 5.76 -2.07
N MET A 425 -2.40 6.37 -3.25
CA MET A 425 -3.21 5.76 -4.31
C MET A 425 -2.58 4.47 -4.85
N ILE A 426 -1.25 4.37 -4.95
CA ILE A 426 -0.55 3.15 -5.36
C ILE A 426 -0.63 2.09 -4.27
N GLU A 427 -0.36 2.44 -3.02
CA GLU A 427 -0.38 1.49 -1.90
C GLU A 427 -1.78 0.94 -1.70
N LEU A 428 -2.79 1.81 -1.75
CA LEU A 428 -4.19 1.38 -1.69
C LEU A 428 -4.67 0.72 -2.97
N PHE A 429 -4.15 1.06 -4.16
CA PHE A 429 -4.44 0.31 -5.39
C PHE A 429 -3.74 -1.05 -5.39
N LEU A 430 -2.52 -1.17 -4.86
CA LEU A 430 -1.84 -2.44 -4.68
C LEU A 430 -2.51 -3.26 -3.60
N ILE A 431 -3.00 -2.65 -2.52
CA ILE A 431 -3.91 -3.30 -1.59
C ILE A 431 -5.17 -3.69 -2.37
N LEU A 432 -5.94 -2.82 -3.01
CA LEU A 432 -7.12 -3.18 -3.83
C LEU A 432 -6.86 -4.08 -5.06
N VAL A 433 -5.65 -4.28 -5.53
CA VAL A 433 -5.31 -5.23 -6.60
C VAL A 433 -4.74 -6.52 -6.02
N LEU A 434 -4.15 -6.49 -4.83
CA LEU A 434 -3.68 -7.66 -4.08
C LEU A 434 -4.68 -8.12 -3.00
N THR A 435 -5.74 -7.38 -2.74
CA THR A 435 -6.77 -7.56 -1.70
C THR A 435 -8.15 -7.11 -2.15
N GLY A 436 -8.28 -6.37 -3.27
CA GLY A 436 -9.59 -5.97 -3.73
C GLY A 436 -10.35 -7.14 -4.35
N PRO A 437 -11.68 -7.11 -4.25
CA PRO A 437 -12.56 -8.27 -4.37
C PRO A 437 -12.67 -8.88 -5.78
N GLY A 438 -11.82 -8.47 -6.74
CA GLY A 438 -11.81 -8.97 -8.12
C GLY A 438 -10.52 -9.65 -8.57
N ALA A 439 -9.39 -9.43 -7.90
CA ALA A 439 -8.12 -10.06 -8.30
C ALA A 439 -7.94 -11.47 -7.71
N TRP A 440 -8.65 -11.76 -6.60
CA TRP A 440 -8.66 -13.07 -5.93
C TRP A 440 -10.07 -13.65 -5.78
N ALA A 441 -11.02 -13.25 -6.64
CA ALA A 441 -12.28 -14.00 -6.81
C ALA A 441 -11.99 -15.32 -7.55
N GLY A 442 -11.23 -16.19 -6.89
CA GLY A 442 -10.98 -17.55 -7.31
C GLY A 442 -12.04 -18.49 -6.74
N PRO A 443 -12.12 -19.74 -7.24
CA PRO A 443 -13.07 -20.75 -6.76
C PRO A 443 -13.11 -20.92 -5.23
N MET A 444 -11.99 -20.72 -4.52
CA MET A 444 -11.95 -20.76 -3.05
C MET A 444 -12.80 -19.67 -2.41
N LYS A 445 -12.66 -18.40 -2.85
CA LYS A 445 -13.45 -17.28 -2.29
C LYS A 445 -14.93 -17.50 -2.54
N ASP A 446 -15.27 -17.84 -3.78
CA ASP A 446 -16.66 -18.08 -4.17
C ASP A 446 -17.29 -19.24 -3.38
N SER A 447 -16.53 -20.32 -3.12
CA SER A 447 -17.02 -21.44 -2.31
C SER A 447 -17.27 -21.06 -0.87
N LEU A 448 -16.38 -20.25 -0.28
CA LEU A 448 -16.54 -19.69 1.08
C LEU A 448 -17.73 -18.73 1.16
N ASP A 449 -17.93 -17.88 0.14
CA ASP A 449 -19.11 -17.01 0.03
C ASP A 449 -20.39 -17.84 -0.10
N GLY A 450 -20.36 -18.89 -0.91
CA GLY A 450 -21.44 -19.86 -1.00
C GLY A 450 -21.71 -20.57 0.33
N MET A 451 -20.67 -20.88 1.12
CA MET A 451 -20.84 -21.44 2.47
C MET A 451 -21.51 -20.43 3.39
N GLN A 452 -21.03 -19.19 3.41
CA GLN A 452 -21.63 -18.13 4.22
C GLN A 452 -23.11 -17.97 3.88
N GLN A 453 -23.44 -17.88 2.60
CA GLN A 453 -24.80 -17.70 2.12
C GLN A 453 -25.69 -18.87 2.52
N LEU A 454 -25.21 -20.10 2.34
CA LEU A 454 -25.93 -21.31 2.73
C LEU A 454 -26.25 -21.33 4.24
N MET A 455 -25.29 -20.94 5.07
CA MET A 455 -25.37 -21.13 6.52
C MET A 455 -25.99 -19.96 7.28
N THR A 456 -25.92 -18.75 6.73
CA THR A 456 -26.33 -17.52 7.42
C THR A 456 -27.29 -16.65 6.60
N GLY A 457 -27.33 -16.84 5.27
CA GLY A 457 -28.03 -15.95 4.34
C GLY A 457 -27.20 -14.73 3.91
N ASP A 458 -26.06 -14.46 4.54
CA ASP A 458 -25.17 -13.36 4.14
C ASP A 458 -24.41 -13.73 2.86
N PRO A 459 -24.34 -12.83 1.86
CA PRO A 459 -23.79 -13.17 0.56
C PRO A 459 -22.26 -13.28 0.51
N PHE A 460 -21.56 -12.83 1.54
CA PHE A 460 -20.10 -12.74 1.54
C PHE A 460 -19.52 -13.25 2.84
N PHE A 461 -18.58 -14.19 2.72
CA PHE A 461 -17.71 -14.63 3.80
C PHE A 461 -16.89 -13.46 4.35
N ASP A 462 -16.50 -13.55 5.62
CA ASP A 462 -15.73 -12.51 6.30
C ASP A 462 -14.43 -12.20 5.54
N GLN A 463 -14.37 -10.99 4.96
CA GLN A 463 -13.27 -10.60 4.09
C GLN A 463 -11.95 -10.54 4.87
N HIS A 464 -11.98 -10.12 6.13
CA HIS A 464 -10.78 -10.05 6.97
C HIS A 464 -10.16 -11.43 7.20
N THR A 465 -10.99 -12.44 7.51
CA THR A 465 -10.55 -13.83 7.68
C THR A 465 -10.01 -14.39 6.36
N TYR A 466 -10.69 -14.13 5.24
CA TYR A 466 -10.22 -14.54 3.91
C TYR A 466 -8.85 -13.93 3.56
N ASP A 467 -8.69 -12.63 3.73
CA ASP A 467 -7.43 -11.92 3.43
C ASP A 467 -6.30 -12.40 4.34
N THR A 468 -6.61 -12.66 5.62
CA THR A 468 -5.65 -13.21 6.57
C THR A 468 -5.21 -14.62 6.18
N MET A 469 -6.15 -15.46 5.71
CA MET A 469 -5.88 -16.80 5.19
C MET A 469 -4.99 -16.74 3.95
N VAL A 470 -5.37 -15.96 2.93
CA VAL A 470 -4.58 -15.84 1.68
C VAL A 470 -3.21 -15.24 1.94
N GLY A 471 -3.09 -14.26 2.85
CA GLY A 471 -1.80 -13.69 3.25
C GLY A 471 -0.89 -14.69 3.98
N CYS A 472 -1.45 -15.79 4.47
CA CYS A 472 -0.70 -16.91 5.05
C CYS A 472 -0.34 -18.01 4.04
N PHE A 473 -1.04 -18.07 2.91
CA PHE A 473 -0.85 -19.08 1.91
C PHE A 473 0.19 -18.63 0.90
N ASP A 474 1.16 -19.50 0.60
CA ASP A 474 2.00 -19.25 -0.56
C ASP A 474 1.16 -19.36 -1.86
N PRO A 475 1.63 -18.76 -2.98
CA PRO A 475 0.85 -18.75 -4.22
C PRO A 475 0.43 -20.14 -4.72
N LYS A 476 1.28 -21.16 -4.52
CA LYS A 476 0.99 -22.52 -4.97
C LYS A 476 -0.15 -23.13 -4.16
N LEU A 477 -0.21 -22.86 -2.85
CA LEU A 477 -1.32 -23.30 -2.01
C LEU A 477 -2.64 -22.63 -2.42
N VAL A 478 -2.63 -21.32 -2.67
CA VAL A 478 -3.83 -20.60 -3.16
C VAL A 478 -4.33 -21.22 -4.47
N ASP A 479 -3.41 -21.47 -5.42
CA ASP A 479 -3.76 -22.10 -6.69
C ASP A 479 -4.29 -23.53 -6.51
N ALA A 480 -3.66 -24.33 -5.63
CA ALA A 480 -4.06 -25.70 -5.37
C ALA A 480 -5.45 -25.78 -4.69
N THR A 481 -5.73 -24.92 -3.71
CA THR A 481 -7.06 -24.86 -3.07
C THR A 481 -8.12 -24.33 -4.05
N ASN A 482 -7.80 -23.36 -4.90
CA ASN A 482 -8.69 -22.94 -5.98
C ASN A 482 -9.00 -24.09 -6.96
N ALA A 483 -7.98 -24.83 -7.39
CA ALA A 483 -8.15 -25.98 -8.28
C ALA A 483 -8.94 -27.10 -7.61
N GLN A 484 -8.69 -27.34 -6.33
CA GLN A 484 -9.43 -28.31 -5.54
C GLN A 484 -10.92 -27.91 -5.47
N TRP A 485 -11.27 -26.64 -5.20
CA TRP A 485 -12.68 -26.17 -5.18
C TRP A 485 -13.35 -26.26 -6.55
N ALA A 486 -12.62 -25.92 -7.61
CA ALA A 486 -13.09 -26.08 -8.98
C ALA A 486 -13.39 -27.56 -9.31
N GLY A 487 -12.50 -28.48 -8.93
CA GLY A 487 -12.69 -29.90 -9.13
C GLY A 487 -13.86 -30.47 -8.30
N PHE A 488 -14.06 -29.99 -7.08
CA PHE A 488 -15.24 -30.36 -6.27
C PHE A 488 -16.55 -30.00 -7.00
N LEU A 489 -16.63 -28.78 -7.53
CA LEU A 489 -17.77 -28.33 -8.34
C LEU A 489 -17.93 -29.13 -9.64
N GLU A 490 -16.82 -29.40 -10.34
CA GLU A 490 -16.81 -30.24 -11.54
C GLU A 490 -17.36 -31.64 -11.25
N TYR A 491 -16.91 -32.27 -10.16
CA TYR A 491 -17.36 -33.61 -9.77
C TYR A 491 -18.84 -33.63 -9.42
N ALA A 492 -19.32 -32.61 -8.71
CA ALA A 492 -20.74 -32.44 -8.39
C ALA A 492 -21.60 -32.33 -9.65
N GLN A 493 -21.19 -31.47 -10.60
CA GLN A 493 -21.91 -31.24 -11.85
C GLN A 493 -21.90 -32.45 -12.78
N ALA A 494 -20.84 -33.26 -12.73
CA ALA A 494 -20.76 -34.53 -13.45
C ALA A 494 -21.67 -35.64 -12.85
N GLY A 495 -22.21 -35.43 -11.64
CA GLY A 495 -22.91 -36.48 -10.91
C GLY A 495 -21.95 -37.53 -10.32
N GLY A 496 -20.71 -37.14 -10.03
CA GLY A 496 -19.63 -38.03 -9.59
C GLY A 496 -19.10 -38.94 -10.70
N ASN A 497 -18.52 -40.07 -10.32
CA ASN A 497 -17.98 -41.06 -11.25
C ASN A 497 -18.78 -42.37 -11.17
N GLU A 498 -19.92 -42.41 -11.87
CA GLU A 498 -20.77 -43.61 -11.95
C GLU A 498 -20.03 -44.84 -12.48
N ALA A 499 -19.06 -44.66 -13.37
CA ALA A 499 -18.34 -45.77 -14.01
C ALA A 499 -17.49 -46.57 -13.00
N ASP A 500 -16.95 -45.88 -12.00
CA ASP A 500 -16.12 -46.48 -10.95
C ASP A 500 -16.90 -46.73 -9.65
N GLY A 501 -18.24 -46.55 -9.68
CA GLY A 501 -19.11 -46.80 -8.54
C GLY A 501 -19.05 -45.73 -7.45
N ASP A 502 -18.63 -44.51 -7.82
CA ASP A 502 -18.57 -43.35 -6.93
C ASP A 502 -19.48 -42.20 -7.42
N PRO A 503 -20.80 -42.45 -7.59
CA PRO A 503 -21.72 -41.42 -8.01
C PRO A 503 -21.84 -40.34 -6.93
N TRP A 504 -22.13 -39.13 -7.35
CA TRP A 504 -22.72 -38.14 -6.45
C TRP A 504 -24.10 -38.67 -6.06
N PRO A 505 -24.36 -38.97 -4.78
CA PRO A 505 -25.61 -39.60 -4.38
C PRO A 505 -26.80 -38.69 -4.70
N ALA A 506 -28.01 -39.19 -4.48
CA ALA A 506 -29.19 -38.35 -4.41
C ALA A 506 -29.49 -38.00 -2.94
N CYS A 507 -30.14 -36.86 -2.69
CA CYS A 507 -30.48 -36.37 -1.34
C CYS A 507 -31.32 -37.34 -0.46
N ASP A 508 -31.78 -38.46 -1.01
CA ASP A 508 -32.51 -39.51 -0.31
C ASP A 508 -31.60 -40.65 0.23
N ASP A 509 -30.34 -40.73 -0.20
CA ASP A 509 -29.34 -41.66 0.36
C ASP A 509 -28.68 -41.04 1.60
N ARG A 510 -28.80 -41.72 2.75
CA ARG A 510 -28.53 -41.14 4.08
C ARG A 510 -27.56 -42.03 4.85
N LYS A 511 -26.29 -41.62 4.96
CA LYS A 511 -25.25 -42.36 5.70
C LYS A 511 -24.91 -41.78 7.08
N TRP A 512 -25.07 -40.46 7.26
CA TRP A 512 -24.56 -39.73 8.43
C TRP A 512 -25.67 -39.07 9.27
N PHE A 513 -25.29 -38.57 10.45
CA PHE A 513 -26.24 -38.06 11.45
C PHE A 513 -26.98 -36.79 11.02
N GLU A 514 -26.28 -35.79 10.48
CA GLU A 514 -26.84 -34.46 10.17
C GLU A 514 -28.04 -34.52 9.20
N ASN A 515 -27.94 -35.38 8.18
CA ASN A 515 -29.07 -35.80 7.36
C ASN A 515 -29.90 -34.65 6.77
N ASN A 516 -29.24 -33.58 6.31
CA ASN A 516 -29.87 -32.35 5.88
C ASN A 516 -29.35 -31.88 4.50
N CYS A 517 -29.73 -32.60 3.45
CA CYS A 517 -29.33 -32.24 2.09
C CYS A 517 -29.91 -30.88 1.69
N THR A 518 -29.03 -29.88 1.50
CA THR A 518 -29.39 -28.51 1.14
C THR A 518 -28.61 -28.06 -0.09
N THR A 519 -29.25 -27.41 -1.04
CA THR A 519 -28.56 -26.91 -2.23
C THR A 519 -27.89 -25.58 -1.93
N GLN A 520 -26.56 -25.53 -2.09
CA GLN A 520 -25.80 -24.29 -2.10
C GLN A 520 -26.12 -23.52 -3.40
N GLU A 521 -26.43 -22.23 -3.29
CA GLU A 521 -26.76 -21.42 -4.48
C GLU A 521 -25.55 -21.30 -5.42
N TYR A 522 -24.36 -21.05 -4.85
CA TYR A 522 -23.11 -21.11 -5.60
C TYR A 522 -22.91 -22.52 -6.16
N GLY A 523 -22.70 -22.60 -7.48
CA GLY A 523 -22.55 -23.86 -8.20
C GLY A 523 -23.83 -24.71 -8.32
N SER A 524 -24.92 -24.35 -7.62
CA SER A 524 -26.17 -25.12 -7.55
C SER A 524 -25.96 -26.59 -7.15
N ILE A 525 -25.05 -26.82 -6.19
CA ILE A 525 -24.65 -28.16 -5.76
C ILE A 525 -25.42 -28.59 -4.49
N PRO A 526 -25.89 -29.85 -4.40
CA PRO A 526 -26.48 -30.36 -3.18
C PRO A 526 -25.38 -30.73 -2.17
N ILE A 527 -25.43 -30.11 -0.98
CA ILE A 527 -24.55 -30.36 0.16
C ILE A 527 -25.28 -31.27 1.15
N TYR A 528 -24.70 -32.42 1.49
CA TYR A 528 -25.37 -33.45 2.30
C TYR A 528 -25.38 -33.17 3.80
N GLU A 529 -24.29 -32.61 4.31
CA GLU A 529 -24.09 -32.32 5.72
C GLU A 529 -23.63 -30.85 5.85
N PRO A 530 -24.52 -29.86 5.72
CA PRO A 530 -24.14 -28.45 5.65
C PRO A 530 -23.36 -27.94 6.87
N CYS A 531 -23.65 -28.39 8.09
CA CYS A 531 -22.88 -28.09 9.28
C CYS A 531 -21.50 -28.74 9.27
N ASN A 532 -21.40 -30.03 8.90
CA ASN A 532 -20.09 -30.69 8.80
C ASN A 532 -19.26 -30.10 7.66
N TYR A 533 -19.90 -29.72 6.54
CA TYR A 533 -19.31 -29.02 5.41
C TYR A 533 -18.71 -27.66 5.83
N ALA A 534 -19.51 -26.81 6.49
CA ALA A 534 -19.08 -25.46 6.87
C ALA A 534 -18.07 -25.46 8.04
N SER A 535 -18.20 -26.37 9.00
CA SER A 535 -17.32 -26.44 10.17
C SER A 535 -15.86 -26.74 9.84
N ASN A 536 -15.58 -27.24 8.63
CA ASN A 536 -14.22 -27.39 8.13
C ASN A 536 -13.45 -26.09 7.93
N VAL A 537 -14.13 -24.93 7.90
CA VAL A 537 -13.47 -23.62 7.94
C VAL A 537 -12.59 -23.46 9.19
N ALA A 538 -12.87 -24.20 10.27
CA ALA A 538 -12.02 -24.23 11.46
C ALA A 538 -10.58 -24.68 11.18
N TYR A 539 -10.36 -25.55 10.18
CA TYR A 539 -9.00 -25.94 9.77
C TYR A 539 -8.26 -24.81 9.03
N TYR A 540 -8.95 -23.91 8.33
CA TYR A 540 -8.32 -22.68 7.81
C TYR A 540 -7.85 -21.77 8.94
N HIS A 541 -8.62 -21.65 10.03
CA HIS A 541 -8.16 -20.93 11.22
C HIS A 541 -6.92 -21.58 11.86
N THR A 542 -6.82 -22.91 11.84
CA THR A 542 -5.60 -23.61 12.29
C THR A 542 -4.39 -23.24 11.43
N ALA A 543 -4.56 -23.16 10.11
CA ALA A 543 -3.50 -22.72 9.20
C ALA A 543 -3.07 -21.27 9.49
N ILE A 544 -4.02 -20.37 9.79
CA ILE A 544 -3.74 -18.99 10.20
C ILE A 544 -2.95 -18.95 11.51
N GLU A 545 -3.37 -19.70 12.54
CA GLU A 545 -2.66 -19.76 13.83
C GLU A 545 -1.21 -20.23 13.68
N ILE A 546 -0.99 -21.25 12.85
CA ILE A 546 0.37 -21.77 12.59
C ILE A 546 1.22 -20.72 11.87
N CYS A 547 0.68 -20.09 10.83
CA CYS A 547 1.38 -19.10 10.02
C CYS A 547 1.70 -17.80 10.79
N LYS A 548 0.76 -17.28 11.60
CA LYS A 548 0.91 -16.00 12.30
C LYS A 548 1.81 -16.07 13.53
N ARG A 549 2.09 -17.28 14.01
CA ARG A 549 3.04 -17.52 15.09
C ARG A 549 4.48 -17.27 14.62
N SER A 550 5.24 -16.54 15.43
CA SER A 550 6.60 -16.09 15.08
C SER A 550 7.73 -16.77 15.89
N ASP A 551 7.40 -17.62 16.86
CA ASP A 551 8.35 -18.28 17.77
C ASP A 551 8.65 -19.75 17.41
N TRP A 552 8.55 -20.07 16.11
CA TRP A 552 8.93 -21.38 15.56
C TRP A 552 10.45 -21.57 15.62
N ALA A 553 10.88 -22.74 16.08
CA ALA A 553 12.23 -23.27 15.88
C ALA A 553 12.32 -24.13 14.62
N PHE A 554 11.19 -24.64 14.14
CA PHE A 554 11.06 -25.26 12.84
C PHE A 554 11.57 -24.38 11.69
N SER A 555 11.95 -25.03 10.59
CA SER A 555 12.25 -24.31 9.35
C SER A 555 10.96 -23.72 8.75
N ASP A 556 11.10 -22.65 7.95
CA ASP A 556 9.97 -22.09 7.21
C ASP A 556 9.27 -23.14 6.34
N ALA A 557 10.03 -24.11 5.81
CA ALA A 557 9.48 -25.20 5.00
C ALA A 557 8.60 -26.16 5.80
N ASP A 558 8.97 -26.47 7.05
CA ASP A 558 8.15 -27.31 7.94
C ASP A 558 6.86 -26.59 8.36
N VAL A 559 6.97 -25.30 8.71
CA VAL A 559 5.81 -24.46 9.07
C VAL A 559 4.86 -24.35 7.87
N GLN A 560 5.37 -24.00 6.69
CA GLN A 560 4.58 -23.93 5.47
C GLN A 560 4.03 -25.29 5.05
N GLY A 561 4.74 -26.39 5.30
CA GLY A 561 4.24 -27.75 5.10
C GLY A 561 2.96 -28.02 5.89
N MET A 562 2.91 -27.61 7.16
CA MET A 562 1.72 -27.72 8.00
C MET A 562 0.59 -26.79 7.52
N VAL A 563 0.90 -25.52 7.19
CA VAL A 563 -0.08 -24.55 6.66
C VAL A 563 -0.72 -25.08 5.38
N ARG A 564 0.10 -25.60 4.44
CA ARG A 564 -0.35 -26.23 3.19
C ARG A 564 -1.30 -27.37 3.45
N ASN A 565 -0.91 -28.30 4.34
CA ASN A 565 -1.74 -29.46 4.66
C ASN A 565 -3.10 -29.07 5.25
N PHE A 566 -3.17 -28.11 6.18
CA PHE A 566 -4.45 -27.63 6.70
C PHE A 566 -5.31 -26.92 5.66
N GLY A 567 -4.69 -26.14 4.76
CA GLY A 567 -5.39 -25.48 3.66
C GLY A 567 -6.10 -26.50 2.74
N ILE A 568 -5.40 -27.55 2.33
CA ILE A 568 -6.01 -28.60 1.48
C ILE A 568 -6.93 -29.56 2.27
N LEU A 569 -6.68 -29.78 3.56
CA LEU A 569 -7.53 -30.60 4.45
C LEU A 569 -8.89 -29.96 4.70
N ALA A 570 -8.91 -28.65 4.99
CA ALA A 570 -10.14 -27.90 5.21
C ALA A 570 -11.12 -28.12 4.04
N GLN A 571 -10.62 -28.02 2.81
CA GLN A 571 -11.44 -28.36 1.67
C GLN A 571 -11.68 -29.87 1.53
N GLY A 572 -10.66 -30.72 1.67
CA GLY A 572 -10.81 -32.17 1.48
C GLY A 572 -11.92 -32.77 2.33
N SER A 573 -12.00 -32.34 3.59
CA SER A 573 -13.09 -32.71 4.50
C SER A 573 -14.43 -32.07 4.10
N ALA A 574 -14.43 -30.81 3.66
CA ALA A 574 -15.63 -30.20 3.10
C ALA A 574 -16.15 -30.97 1.87
N PHE A 575 -15.27 -31.51 1.02
CA PHE A 575 -15.64 -32.38 -0.10
C PHE A 575 -16.34 -33.63 0.43
N LEU A 576 -15.76 -34.38 1.38
CA LEU A 576 -16.41 -35.55 1.97
C LEU A 576 -17.83 -35.26 2.46
N HIS A 577 -18.00 -34.23 3.29
CA HIS A 577 -19.31 -33.91 3.88
C HIS A 577 -20.28 -33.28 2.88
N GLY A 578 -19.75 -32.61 1.87
CA GLY A 578 -20.52 -32.02 0.78
C GLY A 578 -20.99 -33.05 -0.25
N SER A 579 -20.28 -34.16 -0.46
CA SER A 579 -20.57 -35.14 -1.52
C SER A 579 -20.92 -36.55 -1.05
N GLN A 580 -20.41 -37.00 0.10
CA GLN A 580 -20.39 -38.40 0.55
C GLN A 580 -19.77 -39.40 -0.47
N THR A 581 -18.87 -38.91 -1.32
CA THR A 581 -18.15 -39.72 -2.34
C THR A 581 -16.86 -40.32 -1.79
N SER A 582 -16.37 -41.36 -2.45
CA SER A 582 -15.10 -42.01 -2.13
C SER A 582 -13.90 -41.09 -2.38
N VAL A 583 -13.95 -40.26 -3.43
CA VAL A 583 -12.94 -39.23 -3.69
C VAL A 583 -12.89 -38.20 -2.56
N GLY A 584 -14.06 -37.71 -2.10
CA GLY A 584 -14.14 -36.82 -0.94
C GLY A 584 -13.60 -37.49 0.33
N GLY A 585 -13.97 -38.75 0.57
CA GLY A 585 -13.46 -39.51 1.71
C GLY A 585 -11.95 -39.75 1.70
N ALA A 586 -11.35 -39.97 0.52
CA ALA A 586 -9.91 -40.05 0.38
C ALA A 586 -9.25 -38.70 0.70
N ALA A 587 -9.82 -37.59 0.19
CA ALA A 587 -9.33 -36.24 0.44
C ALA A 587 -9.42 -35.86 1.93
N ASP A 588 -10.43 -36.29 2.66
CA ASP A 588 -10.48 -36.09 4.12
C ASP A 588 -9.45 -36.96 4.86
N VAL A 589 -9.59 -38.29 4.74
CA VAL A 589 -8.86 -39.25 5.58
C VAL A 589 -7.35 -39.18 5.32
N ARG A 590 -6.93 -39.14 4.05
CA ARG A 590 -5.51 -39.17 3.70
C ARG A 590 -4.80 -37.84 4.00
N LEU A 591 -5.51 -36.71 4.00
CA LEU A 591 -4.92 -35.43 4.41
C LEU A 591 -4.76 -35.31 5.92
N ASN A 592 -5.70 -35.88 6.70
CA ASN A 592 -5.57 -36.04 8.14
C ASN A 592 -4.36 -36.92 8.53
N ASP A 593 -4.17 -38.04 7.83
CA ASP A 593 -3.00 -38.91 7.97
C ASP A 593 -1.69 -38.12 7.77
N LEU A 594 -1.63 -37.30 6.71
CA LEU A 594 -0.46 -36.54 6.34
C LEU A 594 -0.06 -35.47 7.38
N PHE A 595 -1.03 -34.76 7.99
CA PHE A 595 -0.73 -33.74 9.01
C PHE A 595 0.19 -34.29 10.10
N THR A 596 -0.22 -35.43 10.69
CA THR A 596 0.52 -36.02 11.81
C THR A 596 1.91 -36.46 11.39
N TYR A 597 2.08 -36.90 10.15
CA TYR A 597 3.38 -37.26 9.60
C TYR A 597 4.28 -36.04 9.40
N ILE A 598 3.75 -34.91 8.90
CA ILE A 598 4.50 -33.64 8.76
C ILE A 598 5.01 -33.16 10.12
N ALA A 599 4.10 -32.97 11.08
CA ALA A 599 4.44 -32.46 12.39
C ALA A 599 5.41 -33.38 13.14
N TYR A 600 5.19 -34.70 13.07
CA TYR A 600 6.09 -35.67 13.69
C TYR A 600 7.47 -35.70 13.03
N GLN A 601 7.55 -35.77 11.70
CA GLN A 601 8.83 -35.80 10.98
C GLN A 601 9.64 -34.52 11.24
N ALA A 602 8.98 -33.36 11.25
CA ALA A 602 9.60 -32.09 11.62
C ALA A 602 10.11 -32.11 13.07
N ALA A 603 9.36 -32.67 14.01
CA ALA A 603 9.77 -32.79 15.41
C ALA A 603 11.08 -33.58 15.55
N VAL A 604 11.18 -34.75 14.93
CA VAL A 604 12.29 -35.69 15.15
C VAL A 604 13.50 -35.52 14.23
N GLN A 605 13.49 -34.54 13.31
CA GLN A 605 14.51 -34.41 12.26
C GLN A 605 15.95 -34.21 12.76
N ASN A 606 16.13 -33.74 14.00
CA ASN A 606 17.45 -33.52 14.60
C ASN A 606 18.05 -34.77 15.28
N LEU A 607 17.30 -35.87 15.41
CA LEU A 607 17.80 -37.08 16.06
C LEU A 607 18.85 -37.81 15.20
N SER A 608 20.04 -38.08 15.76
CA SER A 608 21.16 -38.78 15.11
C SER A 608 21.70 -39.95 15.94
N PRO A 609 22.03 -41.11 15.35
CA PRO A 609 21.45 -41.76 14.19
C PRO A 609 20.45 -42.85 14.66
N ALA A 610 19.16 -42.53 14.71
CA ALA A 610 18.11 -43.53 14.87
C ALA A 610 17.97 -44.39 13.62
N ASN A 611 17.39 -45.58 13.72
CA ASN A 611 16.88 -46.29 12.55
C ASN A 611 15.85 -45.42 11.81
N ARG A 612 16.29 -44.74 10.73
CA ARG A 612 15.50 -43.72 10.01
C ARG A 612 14.15 -44.25 9.56
N SER A 613 14.07 -45.52 9.18
CA SER A 613 12.83 -46.18 8.80
C SER A 613 11.76 -46.10 9.91
N VAL A 614 12.13 -46.50 11.12
CA VAL A 614 11.18 -46.66 12.23
C VAL A 614 10.88 -45.30 12.87
N VAL A 615 11.92 -44.52 13.17
CA VAL A 615 11.78 -43.26 13.93
C VAL A 615 11.48 -42.07 13.04
N PHE A 616 12.00 -41.98 11.82
CA PHE A 616 11.79 -40.79 10.98
C PHE A 616 10.71 -41.01 9.90
N HIS A 617 10.60 -42.23 9.37
CA HIS A 617 9.63 -42.58 8.32
C HIS A 617 8.40 -43.34 8.82
N LEU A 618 8.32 -43.72 10.10
CA LEU A 618 7.19 -44.44 10.68
C LEU A 618 6.81 -45.70 9.86
N GLY A 619 7.79 -46.54 9.59
CA GLY A 619 7.60 -47.80 8.87
C GLY A 619 8.69 -48.83 9.16
N TYR A 620 8.42 -50.08 8.79
CA TYR A 620 9.43 -51.15 8.83
C TYR A 620 10.53 -51.00 7.78
N GLN A 621 10.28 -50.19 6.74
CA GLN A 621 11.25 -49.82 5.71
C GLN A 621 11.20 -48.30 5.46
N ASP A 622 12.31 -47.74 4.96
CA ASP A 622 12.37 -46.33 4.58
C ASP A 622 11.29 -46.03 3.53
N ARG A 623 10.54 -44.95 3.75
CA ARG A 623 9.57 -44.46 2.77
C ARG A 623 10.30 -43.68 1.69
N PRO A 624 9.83 -43.75 0.43
CA PRO A 624 10.51 -43.12 -0.70
C PRO A 624 10.44 -41.58 -0.67
N LEU A 625 9.51 -41.02 0.10
CA LEU A 625 9.22 -39.58 0.14
C LEU A 625 9.10 -39.09 1.59
N THR A 626 9.57 -37.86 1.81
CA THR A 626 9.33 -37.09 3.03
C THR A 626 7.89 -36.55 3.07
N ALA A 627 7.45 -36.12 4.25
CA ALA A 627 6.13 -35.53 4.43
C ALA A 627 5.97 -34.24 3.59
N LEU A 628 7.02 -33.42 3.48
CA LEU A 628 7.00 -32.20 2.67
C LEU A 628 6.92 -32.50 1.16
N GLU A 629 7.67 -33.49 0.67
CA GLU A 629 7.57 -33.92 -0.74
C GLU A 629 6.19 -34.47 -1.07
N LEU A 630 5.55 -35.18 -0.14
CA LEU A 630 4.17 -35.66 -0.29
C LEU A 630 3.18 -34.49 -0.37
N THR A 631 3.31 -33.47 0.47
CA THR A 631 2.50 -32.24 0.39
C THR A 631 2.62 -31.59 -0.98
N ASP A 632 3.85 -31.45 -1.50
CA ASP A 632 4.06 -30.89 -2.83
C ASP A 632 3.41 -31.73 -3.94
N ILE A 633 3.54 -33.07 -3.89
CA ILE A 633 2.93 -33.97 -4.87
C ILE A 633 1.40 -33.87 -4.85
N ILE A 634 0.80 -33.75 -3.67
CA ILE A 634 -0.66 -33.64 -3.53
C ILE A 634 -1.16 -32.29 -4.06
N MET A 635 -0.45 -31.19 -3.81
CA MET A 635 -0.80 -29.90 -4.43
C MET A 635 -0.69 -29.97 -5.96
N GLU A 636 0.36 -30.60 -6.49
CA GLU A 636 0.49 -30.81 -7.95
C GLU A 636 -0.62 -31.70 -8.52
N MET A 637 -1.09 -32.69 -7.76
CA MET A 637 -2.24 -33.52 -8.15
C MET A 637 -3.49 -32.66 -8.32
N TYR A 638 -3.82 -31.79 -7.37
CA TYR A 638 -4.99 -30.90 -7.49
C TYR A 638 -4.88 -29.93 -8.67
N LEU A 639 -3.67 -29.44 -8.96
CA LEU A 639 -3.43 -28.50 -10.05
C LEU A 639 -3.50 -29.15 -11.44
N ASN A 640 -3.07 -30.40 -11.57
CA ASN A 640 -2.77 -31.00 -12.88
C ASN A 640 -3.57 -32.27 -13.21
N GLU A 641 -4.20 -32.92 -12.24
CA GLU A 641 -4.90 -34.20 -12.44
C GLU A 641 -6.43 -34.01 -12.38
N PRO A 642 -7.22 -34.76 -13.17
CA PRO A 642 -8.68 -34.70 -13.10
C PRO A 642 -9.22 -35.15 -11.73
N VAL A 643 -10.26 -34.47 -11.22
CA VAL A 643 -10.85 -34.76 -9.90
C VAL A 643 -11.25 -36.22 -9.69
N ALA A 644 -11.71 -36.90 -10.75
CA ALA A 644 -12.09 -38.31 -10.69
C ALA A 644 -10.93 -39.26 -10.34
N THR A 645 -9.67 -38.81 -10.45
CA THR A 645 -8.47 -39.62 -10.18
C THR A 645 -7.84 -39.33 -8.81
N TRP A 646 -8.25 -38.26 -8.13
CA TRP A 646 -7.62 -37.83 -6.88
C TRP A 646 -7.72 -38.87 -5.78
N GLY A 647 -8.85 -39.58 -5.68
CA GLY A 647 -9.06 -40.60 -4.66
C GLY A 647 -8.03 -41.73 -4.74
N ASP A 648 -7.90 -42.35 -5.92
CA ASP A 648 -6.91 -43.41 -6.18
C ASP A 648 -5.49 -42.89 -5.96
N ARG A 649 -5.21 -41.69 -6.44
CA ARG A 649 -3.89 -41.07 -6.31
C ARG A 649 -3.49 -40.87 -4.85
N LEU A 650 -4.40 -40.42 -3.98
CA LEU A 650 -4.16 -40.25 -2.54
C LEU A 650 -3.93 -41.58 -1.80
N TYR A 651 -4.57 -42.67 -2.24
CA TYR A 651 -4.35 -44.00 -1.67
C TYR A 651 -3.06 -44.66 -2.18
N ASP A 652 -2.60 -44.32 -3.39
CA ASP A 652 -1.33 -44.80 -3.95
C ASP A 652 -0.10 -44.17 -3.27
N LEU A 653 -0.28 -43.03 -2.57
CA LEU A 653 0.80 -42.37 -1.84
C LEU A 653 1.13 -43.08 -0.52
N ASP A 654 2.41 -43.40 -0.34
CA ASP A 654 2.92 -44.18 0.78
C ASP A 654 3.31 -43.30 1.98
N PHE A 655 2.36 -43.02 2.85
CA PHE A 655 2.58 -42.39 4.17
C PHE A 655 1.75 -43.07 5.27
N PRO A 656 2.21 -43.00 6.53
CA PRO A 656 1.60 -43.75 7.62
C PRO A 656 0.16 -43.28 7.87
N PRO A 657 -0.74 -44.17 8.28
CA PRO A 657 -2.07 -43.76 8.74
C PRO A 657 -1.97 -42.94 10.04
N ILE A 658 -2.95 -42.08 10.30
CA ILE A 658 -3.00 -41.16 11.44
C ILE A 658 -2.81 -41.86 12.77
N ARG A 659 -3.27 -43.11 12.90
CA ARG A 659 -3.10 -43.91 14.12
C ARG A 659 -1.63 -44.21 14.43
N VAL A 660 -0.85 -44.52 13.40
CA VAL A 660 0.59 -44.74 13.52
C VAL A 660 1.29 -43.40 13.81
N GLY A 661 0.90 -42.32 13.13
CA GLY A 661 1.41 -40.97 13.40
C GLY A 661 1.17 -40.51 14.84
N MET A 662 -0.08 -40.55 15.30
CA MET A 662 -0.49 -40.19 16.66
C MET A 662 0.17 -41.06 17.72
N CYS A 663 0.19 -42.39 17.53
CA CYS A 663 0.87 -43.31 18.45
C CYS A 663 2.35 -42.96 18.59
N SER A 664 3.04 -42.74 17.47
CA SER A 664 4.47 -42.41 17.45
C SER A 664 4.75 -41.06 18.11
N PHE A 665 3.90 -40.07 17.83
CA PHE A 665 3.98 -38.75 18.44
C PHE A 665 3.76 -38.79 19.95
N PHE A 666 2.66 -39.39 20.42
CA PHE A 666 2.34 -39.42 21.84
C PHE A 666 3.28 -40.33 22.62
N ALA A 667 3.73 -41.46 22.06
CA ALA A 667 4.75 -42.29 22.70
C ALA A 667 6.07 -41.53 22.87
N THR A 668 6.46 -40.72 21.87
CA THR A 668 7.62 -39.82 21.97
C THR A 668 7.43 -38.78 23.08
N ALA A 669 6.27 -38.12 23.14
CA ALA A 669 5.95 -37.14 24.18
C ALA A 669 5.98 -37.76 25.59
N LEU A 670 5.35 -38.93 25.74
CA LEU A 670 5.30 -39.68 26.99
C LEU A 670 6.70 -40.10 27.43
N GLN A 671 7.58 -40.47 26.50
CA GLN A 671 8.94 -40.85 26.83
C GLN A 671 9.80 -39.69 27.33
N LEU A 672 9.55 -38.48 26.85
CA LEU A 672 10.21 -37.27 27.36
C LEU A 672 9.72 -36.88 28.76
N THR A 673 8.55 -37.36 29.19
CA THR A 673 7.84 -36.88 30.39
C THR A 673 7.72 -37.92 31.51
N PHE A 674 7.58 -39.20 31.20
CA PHE A 674 7.30 -40.24 32.18
C PHE A 674 8.41 -41.30 32.25
N GLU A 675 8.48 -41.99 33.38
CA GLU A 675 9.30 -43.20 33.52
C GLU A 675 8.75 -44.33 32.63
N GLU A 676 9.61 -45.24 32.18
CA GLU A 676 9.28 -46.26 31.18
C GLU A 676 8.07 -47.13 31.57
N ASP A 677 7.95 -47.50 32.85
CA ASP A 677 6.88 -48.34 33.37
C ASP A 677 5.51 -47.64 33.39
N ILE A 678 5.50 -46.33 33.65
CA ILE A 678 4.30 -45.50 33.57
C ILE A 678 3.92 -45.33 32.11
N MET A 679 4.89 -45.05 31.24
CA MET A 679 4.66 -44.89 29.81
C MET A 679 4.10 -46.17 29.18
N ASP A 680 4.66 -47.35 29.49
CA ASP A 680 4.15 -48.65 29.00
C ASP A 680 2.68 -48.87 29.38
N GLN A 681 2.31 -48.56 30.62
CA GLN A 681 0.92 -48.68 31.08
C GLN A 681 -0.02 -47.73 30.33
N ILE A 682 0.40 -46.48 30.12
CA ILE A 682 -0.41 -45.49 29.41
C ILE A 682 -0.58 -45.91 27.94
N VAL A 683 0.51 -46.27 27.26
CA VAL A 683 0.46 -46.71 25.85
C VAL A 683 -0.41 -47.95 25.70
N GLU A 684 -0.24 -48.96 26.56
CA GLU A 684 -1.05 -50.18 26.51
C GLU A 684 -2.55 -49.86 26.64
N VAL A 685 -2.91 -48.95 27.56
CA VAL A 685 -4.30 -48.51 27.71
C VAL A 685 -4.78 -47.77 26.46
N LEU A 686 -4.01 -46.84 25.92
CA LEU A 686 -4.41 -46.04 24.75
C LEU A 686 -4.59 -46.92 23.51
N VAL A 687 -3.57 -47.71 23.15
CA VAL A 687 -3.59 -48.57 21.96
C VAL A 687 -4.70 -49.62 22.02
N ASN A 688 -5.07 -50.11 23.21
CA ASN A 688 -6.19 -51.04 23.36
C ASN A 688 -7.56 -50.38 23.45
N SER A 689 -7.65 -49.09 23.82
CA SER A 689 -8.91 -48.37 23.99
C SER A 689 -9.40 -47.72 22.70
N PHE A 690 -8.51 -47.30 21.80
CA PHE A 690 -8.89 -46.68 20.54
C PHE A 690 -9.31 -47.70 19.48
N ALA A 691 -10.53 -47.57 18.98
CA ALA A 691 -11.01 -48.38 17.87
C ALA A 691 -10.16 -48.11 16.60
N GLY A 692 -9.81 -49.19 15.88
CA GLY A 692 -9.13 -49.12 14.59
C GLY A 692 -7.60 -49.31 14.62
N PHE A 693 -6.99 -49.55 15.78
CA PHE A 693 -5.67 -50.20 15.83
C PHE A 693 -5.85 -51.70 15.52
N ASP A 694 -5.44 -52.11 14.32
CA ASP A 694 -5.29 -53.54 14.03
C ASP A 694 -4.01 -54.10 14.67
N GLU A 695 -3.87 -55.43 14.67
CA GLU A 695 -2.75 -56.09 15.34
C GLU A 695 -1.38 -55.70 14.73
N GLU A 696 -1.33 -55.37 13.44
CA GLU A 696 -0.08 -54.92 12.79
C GLU A 696 0.33 -53.52 13.27
N MET A 697 -0.62 -52.60 13.40
CA MET A 697 -0.37 -51.28 13.97
C MET A 697 0.04 -51.36 15.44
N LYS A 698 -0.56 -52.26 16.22
CA LYS A 698 -0.18 -52.49 17.62
C LYS A 698 1.24 -53.03 17.72
N GLU A 699 1.57 -54.04 16.93
CA GLU A 699 2.91 -54.62 16.85
C GLU A 699 3.94 -53.55 16.43
N PHE A 700 3.62 -52.73 15.43
CA PHE A 700 4.50 -51.63 15.04
C PHE A 700 4.70 -50.64 16.19
N CYS A 701 3.62 -50.15 16.81
CA CYS A 701 3.68 -49.18 17.89
C CYS A 701 4.46 -49.67 19.12
N VAL A 702 4.04 -50.83 19.65
CA VAL A 702 4.50 -51.34 20.95
C VAL A 702 5.79 -52.12 20.82
N ASP A 703 5.89 -53.01 19.83
CA ASP A 703 7.00 -53.95 19.72
C ASP A 703 8.15 -53.43 18.84
N THR A 704 7.91 -52.43 17.99
CA THR A 704 8.92 -51.88 17.06
C THR A 704 9.30 -50.44 17.35
N PHE A 705 8.35 -49.52 17.31
CA PHE A 705 8.57 -48.08 17.40
C PHE A 705 9.05 -47.66 18.78
N ILE A 706 8.32 -48.01 19.84
CA ILE A 706 8.68 -47.61 21.20
C ILE A 706 10.09 -48.07 21.58
N PRO A 707 10.46 -49.36 21.43
CA PRO A 707 11.82 -49.80 21.73
C PRO A 707 12.92 -49.03 20.99
N GLU A 708 12.72 -48.76 19.70
CA GLU A 708 13.68 -48.01 18.89
C GLU A 708 13.75 -46.55 19.32
N MET A 709 12.62 -45.92 19.64
CA MET A 709 12.57 -44.56 20.14
C MET A 709 13.26 -44.46 21.51
N ARG A 710 13.04 -45.44 22.41
CA ARG A 710 13.77 -45.53 23.69
C ARG A 710 15.27 -45.57 23.49
N GLN A 711 15.74 -46.39 22.56
CA GLN A 711 17.15 -46.47 22.25
C GLN A 711 17.68 -45.14 21.69
N THR A 712 16.88 -44.45 20.89
CA THR A 712 17.23 -43.18 20.26
C THR A 712 17.35 -42.05 21.29
N ILE A 713 16.35 -41.85 22.14
CA ILE A 713 16.30 -40.70 23.06
C ILE A 713 16.65 -41.03 24.51
N GLY A 714 17.00 -42.28 24.84
CA GLY A 714 17.29 -42.71 26.22
C GLY A 714 18.52 -42.05 26.85
N HIS A 715 19.27 -41.24 26.09
CA HIS A 715 20.37 -40.42 26.59
C HIS A 715 19.94 -38.98 26.94
N ILE A 716 18.72 -38.58 26.60
CA ILE A 716 18.18 -37.24 26.84
C ILE A 716 17.54 -37.23 28.22
N GLU A 717 18.09 -36.43 29.13
CA GLU A 717 17.52 -36.16 30.45
C GLU A 717 17.11 -34.69 30.54
N LEU A 718 15.79 -34.42 30.56
CA LEU A 718 15.29 -33.06 30.68
C LEU A 718 15.44 -32.53 32.10
N PRO A 719 15.88 -31.27 32.27
CA PRO A 719 15.75 -30.55 33.53
C PRO A 719 14.28 -30.55 33.99
N GLU A 720 14.06 -30.68 35.30
CA GLU A 720 12.70 -30.78 35.86
C GLU A 720 11.79 -29.62 35.43
N GLU A 721 12.31 -28.40 35.32
CA GLU A 721 11.52 -27.24 34.85
C GLU A 721 11.06 -27.39 33.40
N GLU A 722 11.96 -27.80 32.50
CA GLU A 722 11.66 -28.03 31.09
C GLU A 722 10.71 -29.22 30.91
N LYS A 723 10.93 -30.29 31.69
CA LYS A 723 10.05 -31.45 31.77
C LYS A 723 8.63 -31.08 32.21
N GLN A 724 8.47 -30.26 33.26
CA GLN A 724 7.16 -29.81 33.73
C GLN A 724 6.48 -28.87 32.72
N LYS A 725 7.23 -27.98 32.07
CA LYS A 725 6.71 -27.11 31.00
C LYS A 725 6.16 -27.94 29.84
N PHE A 726 6.94 -28.92 29.37
CA PHE A 726 6.54 -29.79 28.28
C PHE A 726 5.38 -30.72 28.67
N LEU A 727 5.37 -31.24 29.92
CA LEU A 727 4.26 -32.02 30.46
C LEU A 727 2.94 -31.22 30.47
N GLY A 728 2.95 -29.97 30.92
CA GLY A 728 1.75 -29.13 30.90
C GLY A 728 1.20 -28.87 29.49
N LEU A 729 2.09 -28.69 28.50
CA LEU A 729 1.72 -28.60 27.09
C LEU A 729 1.12 -29.90 26.56
N PHE A 730 1.74 -31.04 26.88
CA PHE A 730 1.25 -32.36 26.54
C PHE A 730 -0.14 -32.63 27.14
N GLU A 731 -0.33 -32.37 28.44
CA GLU A 731 -1.61 -32.60 29.12
C GLU A 731 -2.72 -31.70 28.55
N GLY A 732 -2.45 -30.42 28.32
CA GLY A 732 -3.42 -29.50 27.71
C GLY A 732 -3.84 -29.95 26.31
N THR A 733 -2.87 -30.30 25.45
CA THR A 733 -3.15 -30.80 24.09
C THR A 733 -3.92 -32.11 24.12
N ALA A 734 -3.54 -33.06 24.98
CA ALA A 734 -4.20 -34.35 25.13
C ALA A 734 -5.63 -34.21 25.64
N LEU A 735 -5.89 -33.30 26.58
CA LEU A 735 -7.25 -33.02 27.06
C LEU A 735 -8.16 -32.53 25.94
N LYS A 736 -7.71 -31.57 25.12
CA LYS A 736 -8.46 -31.06 23.95
C LYS A 736 -8.72 -32.16 22.93
N LEU A 737 -7.72 -32.97 22.60
CA LEU A 737 -7.92 -34.10 21.68
C LEU A 737 -8.89 -35.15 22.24
N ILE A 738 -8.79 -35.51 23.52
CA ILE A 738 -9.76 -36.42 24.16
C ILE A 738 -11.16 -35.84 24.10
N PHE A 739 -11.33 -34.54 24.41
CA PHE A 739 -12.63 -33.88 24.31
C PHE A 739 -13.15 -33.85 22.88
N SER A 740 -12.30 -33.61 21.88
CA SER A 740 -12.68 -33.71 20.47
C SER A 740 -13.21 -35.10 20.11
N PHE A 741 -12.54 -36.17 20.54
CA PHE A 741 -12.95 -37.55 20.23
C PHE A 741 -14.26 -37.97 20.89
N VAL A 742 -14.70 -37.29 21.95
CA VAL A 742 -16.04 -37.48 22.51
C VAL A 742 -17.12 -37.16 21.47
N TRP A 743 -16.85 -36.20 20.60
CA TRP A 743 -17.77 -35.72 19.57
C TRP A 743 -17.59 -36.43 18.22
N GLN A 744 -16.58 -37.31 18.10
CA GLN A 744 -16.39 -38.10 16.91
C GLN A 744 -17.31 -39.33 16.91
N GLU A 745 -18.28 -39.33 15.98
CA GLU A 745 -19.36 -40.31 15.85
C GLU A 745 -18.88 -41.77 15.69
N GLN A 746 -17.64 -42.00 15.24
CA GLN A 746 -17.14 -43.34 14.91
C GLN A 746 -16.12 -43.96 15.87
N VAL A 747 -15.50 -43.18 16.78
CA VAL A 747 -14.27 -43.65 17.46
C VAL A 747 -14.53 -44.20 18.87
N LEU A 748 -15.06 -43.38 19.79
CA LEU A 748 -15.14 -43.77 21.21
C LEU A 748 -16.54 -44.21 21.65
N PHE A 749 -17.59 -43.61 21.11
CA PHE A 749 -18.94 -43.84 21.62
C PHE A 749 -20.00 -43.84 20.51
N SER A 750 -20.29 -45.02 19.95
CA SER A 750 -21.51 -45.24 19.14
C SER A 750 -22.81 -45.28 19.98
N GLY A 751 -22.76 -44.71 21.20
CA GLY A 751 -23.86 -44.69 22.15
C GLY A 751 -24.85 -43.57 21.85
N PRO A 752 -26.17 -43.79 22.03
CA PRO A 752 -27.21 -42.80 21.73
C PRO A 752 -27.12 -41.51 22.55
N THR A 753 -26.38 -41.51 23.67
CA THR A 753 -26.20 -40.35 24.55
C THR A 753 -25.47 -39.18 23.87
N PHE A 754 -24.48 -39.46 23.02
CA PHE A 754 -23.69 -38.41 22.35
C PHE A 754 -24.41 -37.82 21.13
N LEU A 755 -25.47 -38.49 20.67
CA LEU A 755 -26.37 -38.00 19.64
C LEU A 755 -27.58 -37.25 20.24
N ASP A 756 -27.64 -37.13 21.57
CA ASP A 756 -28.70 -36.41 22.27
C ASP A 756 -28.50 -34.89 22.11
N PRO A 757 -29.51 -34.14 21.60
CA PRO A 757 -29.39 -32.70 21.41
C PRO A 757 -29.04 -31.92 22.69
N ASP A 758 -29.56 -32.32 23.85
CA ASP A 758 -29.27 -31.62 25.11
C ASP A 758 -27.80 -31.82 25.51
N PHE A 759 -27.23 -33.01 25.22
CA PHE A 759 -25.82 -33.29 25.45
C PHE A 759 -24.92 -32.51 24.48
N ASN A 760 -25.33 -32.38 23.22
CA ASN A 760 -24.60 -31.58 22.22
C ASN A 760 -24.59 -30.09 22.56
N GLU A 761 -25.72 -29.54 23.00
CA GLU A 761 -25.83 -28.14 23.43
C GLU A 761 -24.97 -27.87 24.67
N TRP A 762 -24.99 -28.80 25.64
CA TRP A 762 -24.12 -28.72 26.81
C TRP A 762 -22.64 -28.76 26.43
N GLY A 763 -22.26 -29.66 25.51
CA GLY A 763 -20.90 -29.75 24.98
C GLY A 763 -20.43 -28.46 24.34
N ALA A 764 -21.28 -27.85 23.49
CA ALA A 764 -20.94 -26.61 22.80
C ALA A 764 -20.78 -25.45 23.79
N SER A 765 -21.67 -25.38 24.78
CA SER A 765 -21.61 -24.36 25.84
C SER A 765 -20.40 -24.53 26.78
N PHE A 766 -19.93 -25.77 26.95
CA PHE A 766 -18.80 -26.10 27.83
C PHE A 766 -17.45 -25.95 27.15
N LEU A 767 -17.38 -26.00 25.82
CA LEU A 767 -16.15 -25.96 25.04
C LEU A 767 -15.20 -24.80 25.41
N PRO A 768 -15.65 -23.53 25.52
CA PRO A 768 -14.75 -22.44 25.92
C PRO A 768 -14.14 -22.65 27.32
N THR A 769 -14.94 -23.12 28.27
CA THR A 769 -14.48 -23.40 29.65
C THR A 769 -13.52 -24.58 29.69
N PHE A 770 -13.75 -25.59 28.84
CA PHE A 770 -12.85 -26.73 28.72
C PHE A 770 -11.50 -26.30 28.13
N ASN A 771 -11.51 -25.44 27.11
CA ASN A 771 -10.29 -24.88 26.54
C ASN A 771 -9.54 -24.00 27.54
N ASP A 772 -10.21 -23.16 28.32
CA ASP A 772 -9.58 -22.42 29.43
C ASP A 772 -8.91 -23.34 30.45
N LEU A 773 -9.56 -24.45 30.80
CA LEU A 773 -8.99 -25.44 31.71
C LEU A 773 -7.74 -26.09 31.12
N ALA A 774 -7.79 -26.57 29.87
CA ALA A 774 -6.64 -27.15 29.19
C ALA A 774 -5.49 -26.14 29.07
N ASN A 775 -5.81 -24.89 28.68
CA ASN A 775 -4.84 -23.80 28.59
C ASN A 775 -4.28 -23.41 29.96
N SER A 776 -4.96 -23.66 31.08
CA SER A 776 -4.37 -23.40 32.40
C SER A 776 -3.14 -24.26 32.71
N LEU A 777 -2.92 -25.33 31.94
CA LEU A 777 -1.75 -26.20 32.04
C LEU A 777 -0.54 -25.67 31.25
N HIS A 778 -0.73 -24.70 30.34
CA HIS A 778 0.33 -24.15 29.50
C HIS A 778 0.10 -22.69 29.05
N ASN A 779 1.16 -21.90 28.90
CA ASN A 779 1.02 -20.48 28.53
C ASN A 779 1.05 -20.25 27.00
N LEU A 780 0.26 -21.00 26.24
CA LEU A 780 0.14 -20.77 24.79
C LEU A 780 -0.64 -19.49 24.49
N THR A 781 -0.15 -18.72 23.53
CA THR A 781 -0.84 -17.54 23.00
C THR A 781 -1.34 -17.86 21.60
N TYR A 782 -2.58 -17.44 21.32
CA TYR A 782 -3.21 -17.57 20.00
C TYR A 782 -3.23 -16.20 19.33
N PHE A 783 -3.10 -16.18 18.01
CA PHE A 783 -3.30 -15.00 17.20
C PHE A 783 -4.76 -14.55 17.25
N ASN A 784 -5.70 -15.50 17.15
CA ASN A 784 -7.12 -15.29 17.30
C ASN A 784 -7.65 -15.95 18.60
N PRO A 785 -7.92 -15.17 19.66
CA PRO A 785 -8.51 -15.69 20.89
C PRO A 785 -9.88 -16.34 20.70
N ASP A 786 -10.64 -15.95 19.68
CA ASP A 786 -11.93 -16.57 19.40
C ASP A 786 -11.76 -17.99 18.85
N HIS A 787 -10.67 -18.27 18.10
CA HIS A 787 -10.34 -19.63 17.67
C HIS A 787 -10.04 -20.51 18.88
N GLN A 788 -9.25 -20.03 19.82
CA GLN A 788 -8.96 -20.73 21.08
C GLN A 788 -10.22 -21.09 21.88
N HIS A 789 -11.24 -20.23 21.87
CA HIS A 789 -12.50 -20.47 22.58
C HIS A 789 -13.55 -21.20 21.72
N GLY A 790 -13.29 -21.40 20.43
CA GLY A 790 -14.24 -21.97 19.48
C GLY A 790 -15.50 -21.12 19.31
N ILE A 791 -15.33 -19.81 19.11
CA ILE A 791 -16.43 -18.84 18.94
C ILE A 791 -16.31 -18.17 17.57
N GLY A 792 -17.37 -18.22 16.76
CA GLY A 792 -17.45 -17.49 15.49
C GLY A 792 -16.43 -17.92 14.43
N ILE A 793 -16.05 -19.21 14.43
CA ILE A 793 -14.99 -19.79 13.61
C ILE A 793 -15.49 -20.28 12.26
N TYR A 794 -16.78 -20.55 12.12
CA TYR A 794 -17.35 -20.92 10.83
C TYR A 794 -18.79 -20.42 10.65
N PRO A 795 -19.25 -20.27 9.38
CA PRO A 795 -20.60 -19.82 9.11
C PRO A 795 -21.65 -20.78 9.67
N GLY A 796 -22.60 -20.25 10.44
CA GLY A 796 -23.67 -21.04 11.07
C GLY A 796 -23.29 -21.77 12.36
N GLU A 797 -22.09 -21.55 12.91
CA GLU A 797 -21.64 -22.18 14.17
C GLU A 797 -22.66 -22.11 15.30
N THR A 798 -23.32 -20.96 15.49
CA THR A 798 -24.26 -20.72 16.59
C THR A 798 -25.46 -21.67 16.62
N TRP A 799 -25.79 -22.30 15.49
CA TRP A 799 -26.87 -23.27 15.40
C TRP A 799 -26.38 -24.68 14.99
N CYS A 800 -25.21 -24.80 14.36
CA CYS A 800 -24.59 -26.08 14.05
C CYS A 800 -23.93 -26.73 15.27
N ASN A 801 -23.06 -25.99 15.97
CA ASN A 801 -22.26 -26.52 17.07
C ASN A 801 -23.11 -27.12 18.21
N PRO A 802 -24.23 -26.51 18.62
CA PRO A 802 -25.10 -27.08 19.67
C PRO A 802 -25.88 -28.33 19.24
N VAL A 803 -25.98 -28.62 17.94
CA VAL A 803 -26.89 -29.66 17.41
C VAL A 803 -26.13 -30.83 16.80
N ILE A 804 -25.06 -30.55 16.05
CA ILE A 804 -24.32 -31.53 15.26
C ILE A 804 -23.00 -31.86 15.99
N PRO A 805 -22.83 -33.09 16.51
CA PRO A 805 -21.63 -33.46 17.26
C PRO A 805 -20.38 -33.40 16.37
N HIS A 806 -20.46 -33.83 15.13
CA HIS A 806 -19.30 -33.86 14.24
C HIS A 806 -18.80 -32.46 13.83
N ALA A 807 -19.69 -31.45 13.71
CA ALA A 807 -19.27 -30.07 13.53
C ALA A 807 -18.49 -29.52 14.75
N LYS A 808 -18.84 -29.98 15.96
CA LYS A 808 -18.09 -29.69 17.20
C LYS A 808 -16.75 -30.43 17.23
N TRP A 809 -16.69 -31.64 16.67
CA TRP A 809 -15.44 -32.36 16.49
C TRP A 809 -14.46 -31.56 15.64
N HIS A 810 -14.86 -31.07 14.45
CA HIS A 810 -14.01 -30.21 13.61
C HIS A 810 -13.50 -28.96 14.34
N LEU A 811 -14.38 -28.29 15.07
CA LEU A 811 -14.01 -27.10 15.82
C LEU A 811 -12.95 -27.40 16.88
N GLU A 812 -13.20 -28.39 17.74
CA GLU A 812 -12.27 -28.73 18.82
C GLU A 812 -10.98 -29.37 18.31
N THR A 813 -11.03 -30.21 17.27
CA THR A 813 -9.80 -30.75 16.66
C THR A 813 -8.97 -29.64 16.06
N SER A 814 -9.56 -28.65 15.40
CA SER A 814 -8.80 -27.53 14.85
C SER A 814 -7.95 -26.82 15.92
N ILE A 815 -8.54 -26.58 17.10
CA ILE A 815 -7.88 -25.94 18.24
C ILE A 815 -6.78 -26.87 18.81
N ALA A 816 -7.12 -28.15 18.97
CA ALA A 816 -6.20 -29.12 19.54
C ALA A 816 -5.01 -29.43 18.62
N LEU A 817 -5.21 -29.40 17.30
CA LEU A 817 -4.14 -29.63 16.32
C LEU A 817 -3.23 -28.40 16.14
N ALA A 818 -3.72 -27.18 16.41
CA ALA A 818 -2.85 -26.01 16.57
C ALA A 818 -1.86 -26.22 17.73
N ASP A 819 -2.35 -26.69 18.88
CA ASP A 819 -1.49 -27.01 20.04
C ASP A 819 -0.54 -28.18 19.75
N PHE A 820 -1.02 -29.18 19.02
CA PHE A 820 -0.21 -30.31 18.56
C PHE A 820 1.01 -29.85 17.74
N ALA A 821 0.82 -28.89 16.82
CA ALA A 821 1.93 -28.31 16.05
C ALA A 821 2.95 -27.60 16.95
N VAL A 822 2.49 -26.89 17.98
CA VAL A 822 3.38 -26.23 18.96
C VAL A 822 4.12 -27.26 19.81
N MET A 823 3.45 -28.33 20.25
CA MET A 823 4.07 -29.43 20.96
C MET A 823 5.16 -30.11 20.11
N ALA A 824 4.92 -30.28 18.81
CA ALA A 824 5.91 -30.80 17.86
C ALA A 824 7.16 -29.89 17.80
N ASN A 825 6.96 -28.58 17.79
CA ASN A 825 8.05 -27.60 17.81
C ASN A 825 8.83 -27.59 19.12
N GLU A 826 8.16 -27.79 20.27
CA GLU A 826 8.88 -27.93 21.54
C GLU A 826 9.68 -29.24 21.60
N MET A 827 9.19 -30.35 21.03
CA MET A 827 9.99 -31.57 20.86
C MET A 827 11.23 -31.32 20.00
N TYR A 828 11.09 -30.58 18.90
CA TYR A 828 12.22 -30.21 18.04
C TYR A 828 13.28 -29.43 18.80
N LYS A 829 12.88 -28.41 19.58
CA LYS A 829 13.79 -27.62 20.44
C LYS A 829 14.52 -28.50 21.45
N ILE A 830 13.80 -29.43 22.07
CA ILE A 830 14.39 -30.41 22.99
C ILE A 830 15.44 -31.25 22.26
N PHE A 831 15.10 -31.85 21.13
CA PHE A 831 16.05 -32.69 20.41
C PHE A 831 17.27 -31.90 19.93
N GLU A 832 17.08 -30.69 19.40
CA GLU A 832 18.17 -29.78 19.03
C GLU A 832 19.11 -29.46 20.21
N ALA A 833 18.55 -29.24 21.40
CA ALA A 833 19.34 -28.84 22.57
C ALA A 833 20.12 -29.99 23.22
N TYR A 834 19.62 -31.22 23.13
CA TYR A 834 20.12 -32.37 23.91
C TYR A 834 20.75 -33.50 23.07
N THR A 835 20.78 -33.38 21.73
CA THR A 835 21.55 -34.27 20.83
C THR A 835 22.86 -33.66 20.39
#